data_AF-A0A7Y9X3G7-F1
#
_entry.id   AF-A0A7Y9X3G7-F1
#
_cell.length_a   1.000
_cell.length_b   1.000
_cell.length_c   1.000
_cell.angle_alpha   90.00
_cell.angle_beta   90.00
_cell.angle_gamma   90.00
#
_symmetry.space_group_name_H-M   'P 1'
#
loop_
_entity.id
_entity.type
_entity.pdbx_description
1 polymer ?
#
loop_
_entity_poly.entity_id
_entity_poly.type
_entity_poly.pdbx_seq_one_letter_code
_entity_poly.pdbx_strand_id
1 'polypeptide(L)'
;MAEPAITARRRRAVPPPRWVLLVMLLAVLAGVLLVNAYANASFTPDHQHSNQGQREVPTSVVNGGPIISANSEQVRSYRLPDRTIALTFDDGPDPVWTPEVLRVLDAHQVKGTFFVLGSQVARHPDMARNLVEGSHELGVHTFTHPDLAELSGWRRDLEYAQTQLALAAVTGVRTSLVRFPYSSHADAIDDQDWPVLIAAGDLGYLTVLNDTDSQDWALPGVDRIIENATPDGASGAITLWHDAGGDRAQTVAALDRFIPMMKERGYRFVTATEGLNLAFAAAGVDHRAESGAAATAGDRWRGRMLVWAVRGADHVLSVFGILFVLVGVLTLGRTAVLFLLAGRHARRRRARDWTWGPPVTAPVSVIVPAYNEKEGIAAAVRSLAGGDYSGGIEVVVVDDGSTDGTADIVDALRLPNVRVVRKPNGGKPSALNTGVALARHDLIVMVDGDTVFEPDAVRRLVQPFADPQVGAVAGNVKVGNRRSLIAKWQHIEYVIGFNLDRRLYETLRCMPTVPGAIGGFRRQALRYAGGMTDDTLAEDTDVTMALGRAGWKVVYEETARAWTEAPTSIGQLWKQRYRWSYGTMQAMWKHRRSVFDRGASGRFTRRCLFFLSLFGVLLPLLAPVIDLLALYGLFFLDRTATALAWLVMLGVQLVTAVVAFRLDREKLGVLWVLPLQQFVYRQLMYLVMIQAVVTALTGGRLGWQKLRRTGLEPVASRTG
;
A
#
# COMPACT_ATOMS: atom_id res chain seq x y z
N MET A 1 -27.83 -55.44 10.28
CA MET A 1 -27.01 -54.37 10.88
C MET A 1 -26.05 -53.90 9.80
N ALA A 2 -26.28 -52.70 9.26
CA ALA A 2 -25.58 -52.17 8.09
C ALA A 2 -24.33 -51.40 8.52
N GLU A 3 -23.22 -51.62 7.79
CA GLU A 3 -21.98 -50.84 7.84
C GLU A 3 -22.25 -49.35 7.55
N PRO A 4 -21.59 -48.41 8.25
CA PRO A 4 -21.69 -47.00 7.91
C PRO A 4 -20.87 -46.73 6.65
N ALA A 5 -21.57 -46.40 5.56
CA ALA A 5 -20.96 -45.95 4.31
C ALA A 5 -20.12 -44.69 4.54
N ILE A 6 -18.81 -44.79 4.32
CA ILE A 6 -17.90 -43.65 4.26
C ILE A 6 -18.24 -42.85 2.99
N THR A 7 -19.07 -41.82 3.14
CA THR A 7 -19.39 -40.90 2.05
C THR A 7 -18.12 -40.14 1.65
N ALA A 8 -17.55 -40.47 0.50
CA ALA A 8 -16.52 -39.67 -0.15
C ALA A 8 -17.06 -38.26 -0.44
N ARG A 9 -16.76 -37.29 0.42
CA ARG A 9 -17.12 -35.88 0.21
C ARG A 9 -16.49 -35.38 -1.10
N ARG A 10 -17.34 -35.07 -2.09
CA ARG A 10 -16.95 -34.52 -3.41
C ARG A 10 -15.93 -33.38 -3.26
N ARG A 11 -14.77 -33.52 -3.90
CA ARG A 11 -13.76 -32.46 -4.06
C ARG A 11 -14.38 -31.31 -4.86
N ARG A 12 -14.74 -30.20 -4.21
CA ARG A 12 -15.13 -28.97 -4.93
C ARG A 12 -13.87 -28.38 -5.57
N ALA A 13 -13.82 -28.36 -6.90
CA ALA A 13 -12.77 -27.69 -7.65
C ALA A 13 -12.72 -26.21 -7.21
N VAL A 14 -11.54 -25.73 -6.85
CA VAL A 14 -11.31 -24.31 -6.61
C VAL A 14 -11.51 -23.61 -7.97
N PRO A 15 -12.45 -22.66 -8.08
CA PRO A 15 -12.62 -21.91 -9.32
C PRO A 15 -11.30 -21.22 -9.66
N PRO A 16 -10.90 -21.16 -10.95
CA PRO A 16 -9.68 -20.47 -11.34
C PRO A 16 -9.75 -19.00 -10.87
N PRO A 17 -8.61 -18.40 -10.48
CA PRO A 17 -8.58 -16.99 -10.12
C PRO A 17 -9.23 -16.16 -11.22
N ARG A 18 -10.28 -15.41 -10.85
CA ARG A 18 -11.01 -14.53 -11.78
C ARG A 18 -10.17 -13.28 -12.01
N TRP A 19 -9.09 -13.41 -12.78
CA TRP A 19 -8.19 -12.31 -13.15
C TRP A 19 -8.95 -11.10 -13.68
N VAL A 20 -10.07 -11.33 -14.37
CA VAL A 20 -10.97 -10.27 -14.84
C VAL A 20 -11.45 -9.36 -13.71
N LEU A 21 -11.88 -9.90 -12.56
CA LEU A 21 -12.34 -9.07 -11.43
C LEU A 21 -11.19 -8.25 -10.84
N LEU A 22 -10.00 -8.84 -10.72
CA LEU A 22 -8.82 -8.12 -10.22
C LEU A 22 -8.43 -6.99 -11.17
N VAL A 23 -8.39 -7.27 -12.48
CA VAL A 23 -8.09 -6.26 -13.51
C VAL A 23 -9.14 -5.14 -13.48
N MET A 24 -10.42 -5.46 -13.35
CA MET A 24 -11.47 -4.44 -13.21
C MET A 24 -11.28 -3.59 -11.95
N LEU A 25 -10.99 -4.19 -10.80
CA LEU A 25 -10.74 -3.44 -9.55
C LEU A 25 -9.52 -2.53 -9.68
N LEU A 26 -8.44 -3.01 -10.28
CA LEU A 26 -7.23 -2.22 -10.52
C LEU A 26 -7.49 -1.08 -11.53
N ALA A 27 -8.30 -1.31 -12.56
CA ALA A 27 -8.68 -0.28 -13.53
C ALA A 27 -9.55 0.81 -12.88
N VAL A 28 -10.52 0.43 -12.04
CA VAL A 28 -11.33 1.37 -11.26
C VAL A 28 -10.43 2.18 -10.33
N LEU A 29 -9.52 1.52 -9.59
CA LEU A 29 -8.59 2.21 -8.71
C LEU A 29 -7.68 3.18 -9.47
N ALA A 30 -7.13 2.75 -10.61
CA ALA A 30 -6.32 3.61 -11.46
C ALA A 30 -7.12 4.83 -11.95
N GLY A 31 -8.38 4.65 -12.36
CA GLY A 31 -9.27 5.75 -12.74
C GLY A 31 -9.50 6.73 -11.60
N VAL A 32 -9.75 6.24 -10.38
CA VAL A 32 -9.91 7.08 -9.18
C VAL A 32 -8.63 7.86 -8.90
N LEU A 33 -7.47 7.22 -8.94
CA LEU A 33 -6.19 7.90 -8.72
C LEU A 33 -5.88 8.92 -9.82
N LEU A 34 -6.25 8.66 -11.07
CA LEU A 34 -6.10 9.63 -12.16
C LEU A 34 -7.01 10.85 -11.98
N VAL A 35 -8.23 10.66 -11.46
CA VAL A 35 -9.12 11.78 -11.10
C VAL A 35 -8.49 12.62 -9.99
N ASN A 36 -7.94 11.99 -8.95
CA ASN A 36 -7.24 12.74 -7.88
C ASN A 36 -6.02 13.47 -8.44
N ALA A 37 -5.21 12.82 -9.27
CA ALA A 37 -4.03 13.42 -9.88
C ALA A 37 -4.40 14.62 -10.75
N TYR A 38 -5.44 14.50 -11.58
CA TYR A 38 -5.94 15.61 -12.39
C TYR A 38 -6.46 16.76 -11.54
N ALA A 39 -7.31 16.48 -10.55
CA ALA A 39 -7.91 17.52 -9.71
C ALA A 39 -6.91 18.21 -8.76
N ASN A 40 -5.74 17.62 -8.53
CA ASN A 40 -4.65 18.18 -7.72
C ASN A 40 -3.43 18.56 -8.59
N ALA A 41 -3.56 18.59 -9.91
CA ALA A 41 -2.48 18.99 -10.81
C ALA A 41 -2.28 20.51 -10.76
N SER A 42 -1.88 21.05 -9.61
CA SER A 42 -1.16 22.31 -9.56
C SER A 42 0.21 22.03 -10.16
N PHE A 43 0.38 22.32 -11.45
CA PHE A 43 1.70 22.33 -12.06
C PHE A 43 2.57 23.29 -11.24
N THR A 44 3.73 22.79 -10.79
CA THR A 44 4.79 23.59 -10.19
C THR A 44 5.06 24.82 -11.06
N PRO A 45 5.13 26.03 -10.48
CA PRO A 45 5.37 27.28 -11.20
C PRO A 45 6.84 27.35 -11.63
N ASP A 46 7.22 26.48 -12.57
CA ASP A 46 8.55 26.45 -13.15
C ASP A 46 8.53 27.04 -14.57
N HIS A 47 7.59 27.91 -14.93
CA HIS A 47 7.63 28.60 -16.21
C HIS A 47 7.40 30.11 -16.05
N GLN A 48 8.44 30.87 -16.40
CA GLN A 48 8.36 32.30 -16.65
C GLN A 48 7.55 32.49 -17.92
N HIS A 49 6.34 33.06 -17.80
CA HIS A 49 5.58 33.54 -18.94
C HIS A 49 6.47 34.46 -19.77
N SER A 50 6.87 34.02 -20.96
CA SER A 50 7.78 34.78 -21.83
C SER A 50 6.93 35.74 -22.65
N ASN A 51 6.88 37.01 -22.25
CA ASN A 51 6.15 38.05 -22.98
C ASN A 51 6.50 38.02 -24.48
N GLN A 52 5.52 37.67 -25.32
CA GLN A 52 5.72 37.54 -26.79
C GLN A 52 5.45 38.84 -27.57
N GLY A 53 5.21 39.95 -26.87
CA GLY A 53 4.82 41.22 -27.46
C GLY A 53 3.30 41.35 -27.60
N GLN A 54 2.83 42.55 -27.97
CA GLN A 54 1.41 42.93 -27.99
C GLN A 54 1.00 43.47 -29.37
N ARG A 55 1.41 42.82 -30.46
CA ARG A 55 1.14 43.31 -31.82
C ARG A 55 -0.28 42.98 -32.28
N GLU A 56 -0.83 41.87 -31.80
CA GLU A 56 -2.15 41.36 -32.15
C GLU A 56 -3.23 41.85 -31.18
N VAL A 57 -2.84 42.27 -29.96
CA VAL A 57 -3.74 42.85 -28.96
C VAL A 57 -4.22 44.24 -29.40
N PRO A 58 -5.53 44.49 -29.53
CA PRO A 58 -6.05 45.81 -29.88
C PRO A 58 -5.65 46.87 -28.85
N THR A 59 -5.26 48.06 -29.32
CA THR A 59 -4.93 49.20 -28.44
C THR A 59 -6.11 49.66 -27.57
N SER A 60 -7.34 49.36 -27.99
CA SER A 60 -8.58 49.57 -27.21
C SER A 60 -8.71 48.64 -26.00
N VAL A 61 -7.95 47.54 -25.96
CA VAL A 61 -7.85 46.63 -24.82
C VAL A 61 -6.66 47.04 -23.94
N VAL A 62 -5.48 47.23 -24.53
CA VAL A 62 -4.25 47.63 -23.80
C VAL A 62 -4.46 48.93 -23.01
N ASN A 63 -5.06 49.96 -23.62
CA ASN A 63 -5.38 51.22 -22.93
C ASN A 63 -6.79 51.23 -22.32
N GLY A 64 -7.52 50.13 -22.51
CA GLY A 64 -8.90 49.92 -22.13
C GLY A 64 -9.08 49.64 -20.65
N GLY A 65 -10.31 49.35 -20.26
CA GLY A 65 -10.60 48.95 -18.89
C GLY A 65 -10.41 47.46 -18.61
N PRO A 66 -10.37 47.07 -17.32
CA PRO A 66 -10.07 45.70 -16.90
C PRO A 66 -11.20 44.70 -17.20
N ILE A 67 -12.40 45.15 -17.55
CA ILE A 67 -13.50 44.26 -17.94
C ILE A 67 -13.55 44.19 -19.46
N ILE A 68 -13.23 43.02 -20.02
CA ILE A 68 -13.07 42.82 -21.46
C ILE A 68 -14.15 41.86 -21.98
N SER A 69 -14.95 42.37 -22.92
CA SER A 69 -15.85 41.59 -23.76
C SER A 69 -15.23 41.47 -25.15
N ALA A 70 -14.48 40.40 -25.39
CA ALA A 70 -13.79 40.17 -26.65
C ALA A 70 -14.18 38.82 -27.22
N ASN A 71 -14.81 38.81 -28.40
CA ASN A 71 -15.12 37.62 -29.17
C ASN A 71 -14.67 37.82 -30.63
N SER A 72 -14.84 36.81 -31.47
CA SER A 72 -14.39 36.83 -32.87
C SER A 72 -15.03 37.96 -33.72
N GLU A 73 -16.13 38.57 -33.26
CA GLU A 73 -16.87 39.61 -33.98
C GLU A 73 -16.68 41.02 -33.39
N GLN A 74 -16.51 41.13 -32.06
CA GLN A 74 -16.53 42.39 -31.35
C GLN A 74 -15.61 42.37 -30.12
N VAL A 75 -14.86 43.47 -29.98
CA VAL A 75 -13.96 43.72 -28.85
C VAL A 75 -14.35 45.01 -28.16
N ARG A 76 -14.63 44.94 -26.86
CA ARG A 76 -14.94 46.08 -25.99
C ARG A 76 -14.26 45.93 -24.63
N SER A 77 -13.87 47.05 -24.05
CA SER A 77 -13.29 47.11 -22.71
C SER A 77 -14.02 48.17 -21.88
N TYR A 78 -14.14 47.96 -20.57
CA TYR A 78 -14.93 48.81 -19.68
C TYR A 78 -14.18 49.11 -18.39
N ARG A 79 -14.23 50.38 -17.98
CA ARG A 79 -13.71 50.87 -16.69
C ARG A 79 -14.84 51.10 -15.71
N LEU A 80 -14.56 50.87 -14.43
CA LEU A 80 -15.48 51.25 -13.38
C LEU A 80 -15.58 52.78 -13.29
N PRO A 81 -16.76 53.33 -12.95
CA PRO A 81 -16.89 54.76 -12.69
C PRO A 81 -16.00 55.22 -11.53
N ASP A 82 -15.64 56.49 -11.51
CA ASP A 82 -14.86 57.10 -10.43
C ASP A 82 -15.43 56.76 -9.04
N ARG A 83 -14.51 56.62 -8.08
CA ARG A 83 -14.79 56.31 -6.67
C ARG A 83 -15.60 55.02 -6.47
N THR A 84 -15.38 54.04 -7.34
CA THR A 84 -16.04 52.71 -7.27
C THR A 84 -14.97 51.62 -7.19
N ILE A 85 -15.03 50.75 -6.19
CA ILE A 85 -14.13 49.59 -6.05
C ILE A 85 -14.91 48.29 -6.18
N ALA A 86 -14.41 47.38 -7.01
CA ALA A 86 -14.82 45.97 -6.97
C ALA A 86 -13.70 45.13 -6.32
N LEU A 87 -13.99 44.57 -5.15
CA LEU A 87 -13.10 43.61 -4.50
C LEU A 87 -13.22 42.26 -5.21
N THR A 88 -12.10 41.76 -5.73
CA THR A 88 -12.05 40.47 -6.41
C THR A 88 -11.08 39.52 -5.71
N PHE A 89 -11.47 38.25 -5.61
CA PHE A 89 -10.74 37.21 -4.86
C PHE A 89 -10.49 36.00 -5.75
N ASP A 90 -9.24 35.54 -5.82
CA ASP A 90 -8.84 34.39 -6.63
C ASP A 90 -8.43 33.19 -5.76
N ASP A 91 -8.36 32.01 -6.39
CA ASP A 91 -7.97 30.69 -5.87
C ASP A 91 -8.93 29.94 -4.95
N GLY A 92 -9.88 30.62 -4.32
CA GLY A 92 -10.85 30.00 -3.42
C GLY A 92 -11.82 29.02 -4.08
N PRO A 93 -12.70 28.38 -3.28
CA PRO A 93 -12.82 28.55 -1.83
C PRO A 93 -11.86 27.66 -1.02
N ASP A 94 -11.22 28.25 -0.01
CA ASP A 94 -10.39 27.57 1.00
C ASP A 94 -11.17 27.37 2.31
N PRO A 95 -11.04 26.21 2.99
CA PRO A 95 -11.79 25.91 4.20
C PRO A 95 -11.39 26.73 5.44
N VAL A 96 -10.24 27.42 5.41
CA VAL A 96 -9.71 28.25 6.51
C VAL A 96 -9.85 29.73 6.19
N TRP A 97 -9.44 30.15 4.98
CA TRP A 97 -9.28 31.58 4.67
C TRP A 97 -10.50 32.23 4.05
N THR A 98 -11.26 31.55 3.17
CA THR A 98 -12.52 32.10 2.64
C THR A 98 -13.50 32.51 3.74
N PRO A 99 -13.72 31.72 4.82
CA PRO A 99 -14.57 32.15 5.93
C PRO A 99 -14.07 33.41 6.65
N GLU A 100 -12.76 33.60 6.79
CA GLU A 100 -12.20 34.80 7.44
C GLU A 100 -12.32 36.03 6.55
N VAL A 101 -12.15 35.89 5.23
CA VAL A 101 -12.43 36.95 4.26
C VAL A 101 -13.91 37.33 4.32
N LEU A 102 -14.82 36.36 4.26
CA LEU A 102 -16.26 36.58 4.37
C LEU A 102 -16.62 37.31 5.68
N ARG A 103 -16.03 36.92 6.81
CA ARG A 103 -16.24 37.58 8.10
C ARG A 103 -15.91 39.07 8.04
N VAL A 104 -14.80 39.45 7.39
CA VAL A 104 -14.41 40.86 7.23
C VAL A 104 -15.38 41.58 6.29
N LEU A 105 -15.72 40.97 5.15
CA LEU A 105 -16.67 41.55 4.19
C LEU A 105 -18.05 41.80 4.82
N ASP A 106 -18.56 40.85 5.60
CA ASP A 106 -19.83 40.97 6.31
C ASP A 106 -19.78 42.04 7.41
N ALA A 107 -18.69 42.08 8.19
CA ALA A 107 -18.50 43.11 9.23
C ALA A 107 -18.53 44.53 8.64
N HIS A 108 -18.02 44.70 7.44
CA HIS A 108 -18.05 45.98 6.72
C HIS A 108 -19.23 46.11 5.75
N GLN A 109 -20.15 45.14 5.68
CA GLN A 109 -21.30 45.16 4.76
C GLN A 109 -20.90 45.40 3.29
N VAL A 110 -19.82 44.76 2.84
CA VAL A 110 -19.31 44.84 1.47
C VAL A 110 -19.50 43.51 0.76
N LYS A 111 -19.81 43.57 -0.54
CA LYS A 111 -19.85 42.38 -1.41
C LYS A 111 -18.56 42.30 -2.22
N GLY A 112 -18.22 41.07 -2.60
CA GLY A 112 -17.00 40.74 -3.33
C GLY A 112 -17.34 39.82 -4.50
N THR A 113 -16.41 39.74 -5.45
CA THR A 113 -16.50 38.84 -6.60
C THR A 113 -15.41 37.79 -6.49
N PHE A 114 -15.77 36.51 -6.40
CA PHE A 114 -14.83 35.41 -6.16
C PHE A 114 -14.64 34.60 -7.44
N PHE A 115 -13.44 34.65 -8.01
CA PHE A 115 -13.02 33.80 -9.11
C PHE A 115 -12.53 32.48 -8.52
N VAL A 116 -13.41 31.48 -8.56
CA VAL A 116 -13.19 30.21 -7.85
C VAL A 116 -12.60 29.13 -8.74
N LEU A 117 -11.76 28.29 -8.13
CA LEU A 117 -11.28 27.07 -8.74
C LEU A 117 -12.34 25.98 -8.67
N GLY A 118 -12.68 25.39 -9.82
CA GLY A 118 -13.70 24.34 -9.87
C GLY A 118 -13.37 23.10 -9.03
N SER A 119 -12.08 22.75 -8.92
CA SER A 119 -11.63 21.67 -8.05
C SER A 119 -11.83 21.98 -6.57
N GLN A 120 -11.67 23.24 -6.15
CA GLN A 120 -11.94 23.69 -4.77
C GLN A 120 -13.44 23.76 -4.48
N VAL A 121 -14.26 24.23 -5.42
CA VAL A 121 -15.73 24.15 -5.32
C VAL A 121 -16.19 22.71 -5.13
N ALA A 122 -15.58 21.76 -5.85
CA ALA A 122 -15.88 20.34 -5.71
C ALA A 122 -15.49 19.78 -4.33
N ARG A 123 -14.38 20.23 -3.74
CA ARG A 123 -13.91 19.80 -2.41
C ARG A 123 -14.67 20.45 -1.26
N HIS A 124 -15.01 21.72 -1.40
CA HIS A 124 -15.57 22.58 -0.38
C HIS A 124 -16.93 23.16 -0.82
N PRO A 125 -17.94 22.30 -1.11
CA PRO A 125 -19.20 22.76 -1.67
C PRO A 125 -19.97 23.69 -0.73
N ASP A 126 -19.82 23.50 0.58
CA ASP A 126 -20.51 24.33 1.56
C ASP A 126 -19.99 25.78 1.53
N MET A 127 -18.70 25.98 1.28
CA MET A 127 -18.11 27.32 1.16
C MET A 127 -18.61 28.05 -0.08
N ALA A 128 -18.68 27.37 -1.22
CA ALA A 128 -19.23 27.97 -2.44
C ALA A 128 -20.72 28.34 -2.30
N ARG A 129 -21.50 27.57 -1.52
CA ARG A 129 -22.90 27.96 -1.20
C ARG A 129 -22.94 29.20 -0.32
N ASN A 130 -22.08 29.27 0.71
CA ASN A 130 -22.01 30.44 1.59
C ASN A 130 -21.70 31.73 0.82
N LEU A 131 -20.84 31.68 -0.21
CA LEU A 131 -20.57 32.83 -1.07
C LEU A 131 -21.85 33.34 -1.74
N VAL A 132 -22.66 32.44 -2.33
CA VAL A 132 -23.92 32.82 -3.01
C VAL A 132 -25.00 33.24 -2.01
N GLU A 133 -25.14 32.53 -0.90
CA GLU A 133 -26.10 32.88 0.18
C GLU A 133 -25.77 34.25 0.80
N GLY A 134 -24.48 34.57 0.92
CA GLY A 134 -23.97 35.89 1.30
C GLY A 134 -24.13 36.95 0.21
N SER A 135 -24.75 36.66 -0.93
CA SER A 135 -24.90 37.57 -2.07
C SER A 135 -23.56 38.07 -2.65
N HIS A 136 -22.51 37.26 -2.55
CA HIS A 136 -21.26 37.50 -3.27
C HIS A 136 -21.38 36.98 -4.70
N GLU A 137 -20.63 37.60 -5.61
CA GLU A 137 -20.61 37.21 -7.02
C GLU A 137 -19.56 36.12 -7.25
N LEU A 138 -19.83 35.19 -8.17
CA LEU A 138 -18.91 34.12 -8.53
C LEU A 138 -18.42 34.29 -9.97
N GLY A 139 -17.14 34.04 -10.19
CA GLY A 139 -16.48 33.93 -11.49
C GLY A 139 -15.74 32.60 -11.63
N VAL A 140 -15.39 32.23 -12.85
CA VAL A 140 -14.57 31.05 -13.14
C VAL A 140 -13.09 31.43 -13.08
N HIS A 141 -12.29 30.67 -12.33
CA HIS A 141 -10.83 30.78 -12.33
C HIS A 141 -10.13 29.52 -12.86
N THR A 142 -10.80 28.76 -13.73
CA THR A 142 -10.43 27.40 -14.20
C THR A 142 -10.68 26.29 -13.17
N PHE A 143 -10.47 25.02 -13.57
CA PHE A 143 -10.68 23.87 -12.69
C PHE A 143 -9.44 23.56 -11.85
N THR A 144 -8.25 23.61 -12.48
CA THR A 144 -6.96 23.18 -11.91
C THR A 144 -5.88 24.27 -11.80
N HIS A 145 -6.19 25.53 -12.10
CA HIS A 145 -5.24 26.66 -12.11
C HIS A 145 -4.06 26.51 -13.12
N PRO A 146 -4.27 26.07 -14.38
CA PRO A 146 -3.19 26.04 -15.38
C PRO A 146 -3.00 27.40 -16.05
N ASP A 147 -1.81 27.62 -16.64
CA ASP A 147 -1.66 28.64 -17.68
C ASP A 147 -2.39 28.15 -18.94
N LEU A 148 -3.46 28.84 -19.31
CA LEU A 148 -4.33 28.44 -20.43
C LEU A 148 -3.65 28.63 -21.78
N ALA A 149 -2.67 29.53 -21.88
CA ALA A 149 -1.95 29.81 -23.11
C ALA A 149 -1.07 28.63 -23.52
N GLU A 150 -0.69 27.76 -22.57
CA GLU A 150 0.05 26.52 -22.83
C GLU A 150 -0.85 25.33 -23.20
N LEU A 151 -2.17 25.47 -23.07
CA LEU A 151 -3.11 24.37 -23.28
C LEU A 151 -3.71 24.36 -24.69
N SER A 152 -3.83 23.15 -25.24
CA SER A 152 -4.66 22.89 -26.43
C SER A 152 -6.12 23.30 -26.19
N GLY A 153 -6.82 23.80 -27.23
CA GLY A 153 -8.19 24.33 -27.12
C GLY A 153 -9.18 23.42 -26.39
N TRP A 154 -9.23 22.13 -26.74
CA TRP A 154 -10.14 21.18 -26.07
C TRP A 154 -9.91 21.04 -24.55
N ARG A 155 -8.67 21.23 -24.10
CA ARG A 155 -8.31 21.15 -22.68
C ARG A 155 -8.68 22.46 -21.97
N ARG A 156 -8.54 23.62 -22.63
CA ARG A 156 -9.05 24.90 -22.13
C ARG A 156 -10.57 24.84 -21.93
N ASP A 157 -11.30 24.35 -22.93
CA ASP A 157 -12.76 24.19 -22.87
C ASP A 157 -13.19 23.33 -21.66
N LEU A 158 -12.40 22.29 -21.37
CA LEU A 158 -12.65 21.40 -20.24
C LEU A 158 -12.50 22.13 -18.90
N GLU A 159 -11.48 22.99 -18.72
CA GLU A 159 -11.27 23.76 -17.49
C GLU A 159 -12.46 24.68 -17.17
N TYR A 160 -12.99 25.37 -18.17
CA TYR A 160 -14.17 26.23 -17.98
C TYR A 160 -15.43 25.39 -17.75
N ALA A 161 -15.66 24.37 -18.58
CA ALA A 161 -16.87 23.55 -18.52
C ALA A 161 -16.97 22.81 -17.18
N GLN A 162 -15.88 22.25 -16.67
CA GLN A 162 -15.88 21.55 -15.39
C GLN A 162 -16.11 22.50 -14.21
N THR A 163 -15.53 23.70 -14.25
CA THR A 163 -15.75 24.71 -13.21
C THR A 163 -17.21 25.15 -13.18
N GLN A 164 -17.80 25.40 -14.35
CA GLN A 164 -19.23 25.69 -14.46
C GLN A 164 -20.11 24.55 -13.97
N LEU A 165 -19.75 23.29 -14.26
CA LEU A 165 -20.49 22.14 -13.78
C LEU A 165 -20.39 22.01 -12.26
N ALA A 166 -19.22 22.25 -11.67
CA ALA A 166 -19.02 22.26 -10.23
C ALA A 166 -19.89 23.35 -9.56
N LEU A 167 -19.86 24.58 -10.07
CA LEU A 167 -20.70 25.69 -9.64
C LEU A 167 -22.19 25.33 -9.76
N ALA A 168 -22.63 24.90 -10.93
CA ALA A 168 -24.01 24.51 -11.20
C ALA A 168 -24.51 23.46 -10.20
N ALA A 169 -23.71 22.44 -9.92
CA ALA A 169 -24.10 21.38 -8.99
C ALA A 169 -24.15 21.81 -7.52
N VAL A 170 -23.27 22.72 -7.12
CA VAL A 170 -23.10 23.11 -5.72
C VAL A 170 -24.01 24.27 -5.34
N THR A 171 -24.03 25.32 -6.16
CA THR A 171 -24.73 26.59 -5.89
C THR A 171 -26.02 26.73 -6.70
N GLY A 172 -26.18 25.96 -7.77
CA GLY A 172 -27.31 26.09 -8.68
C GLY A 172 -27.18 27.23 -9.69
N VAL A 173 -26.03 27.91 -9.72
CA VAL A 173 -25.76 29.09 -10.56
C VAL A 173 -24.69 28.78 -11.61
N ARG A 174 -24.79 29.43 -12.77
CA ARG A 174 -23.76 29.53 -13.81
C ARG A 174 -23.31 30.97 -13.93
N THR A 175 -22.04 31.23 -14.17
CA THR A 175 -21.52 32.61 -14.31
C THR A 175 -20.96 32.87 -15.70
N SER A 176 -21.05 34.10 -16.19
CA SER A 176 -20.34 34.55 -17.39
C SER A 176 -19.01 35.23 -17.08
N LEU A 177 -18.66 35.42 -15.80
CA LEU A 177 -17.38 36.04 -15.44
C LEU A 177 -16.25 35.00 -15.45
N VAL A 178 -15.12 35.38 -16.02
CA VAL A 178 -13.88 34.58 -15.97
C VAL A 178 -12.69 35.47 -15.67
N ARG A 179 -11.75 34.94 -14.90
CA ARG A 179 -10.40 35.49 -14.77
C ARG A 179 -9.44 34.34 -14.95
N PHE A 180 -8.47 34.49 -15.84
CA PHE A 180 -7.51 33.42 -16.10
C PHE A 180 -6.37 33.47 -15.08
N PRO A 181 -5.87 32.31 -14.63
CA PRO A 181 -4.62 32.23 -13.88
C PRO A 181 -3.50 33.00 -14.58
N TYR A 182 -2.65 33.66 -13.79
CA TYR A 182 -1.51 34.47 -14.26
C TYR A 182 -1.87 35.70 -15.10
N SER A 183 -3.15 36.02 -15.30
CA SER A 183 -3.57 37.30 -15.88
C SER A 183 -3.66 38.38 -14.81
N SER A 184 -3.10 39.55 -15.11
CA SER A 184 -3.09 40.71 -14.20
C SER A 184 -3.83 41.89 -14.81
N HIS A 185 -3.11 42.81 -15.44
CA HIS A 185 -3.64 44.05 -15.99
C HIS A 185 -3.98 43.93 -17.48
N ALA A 186 -4.85 44.81 -17.98
CA ALA A 186 -5.23 44.83 -19.40
C ALA A 186 -4.04 45.17 -20.33
N ASP A 187 -3.07 45.93 -19.83
CA ASP A 187 -1.82 46.25 -20.53
C ASP A 187 -0.72 45.19 -20.37
N ALA A 188 -0.99 44.12 -19.61
CA ALA A 188 -0.10 42.97 -19.48
C ALA A 188 -0.46 41.83 -20.45
N ILE A 189 -1.65 41.86 -21.07
CA ILE A 189 -2.11 40.86 -22.04
C ILE A 189 -1.19 40.88 -23.25
N ASP A 190 -0.67 39.73 -23.65
CA ASP A 190 0.20 39.60 -24.82
C ASP A 190 -0.43 38.81 -25.98
N ASP A 191 0.33 38.63 -27.06
CA ASP A 191 -0.11 37.92 -28.26
C ASP A 191 -0.37 36.41 -28.01
N GLN A 192 0.14 35.85 -26.90
CA GLN A 192 -0.12 34.47 -26.49
C GLN A 192 -1.45 34.36 -25.73
N ASP A 193 -1.79 35.36 -24.92
CA ASP A 193 -3.04 35.43 -24.16
C ASP A 193 -4.24 35.79 -25.03
N TRP A 194 -4.04 36.64 -26.05
CA TRP A 194 -5.13 37.22 -26.84
C TRP A 194 -6.08 36.18 -27.47
N PRO A 195 -5.60 35.09 -28.10
CA PRO A 195 -6.47 34.03 -28.61
C PRO A 195 -7.25 33.28 -27.52
N VAL A 196 -6.75 33.26 -26.28
CA VAL A 196 -7.45 32.66 -25.12
C VAL A 196 -8.66 33.51 -24.74
N LEU A 197 -8.49 34.84 -24.70
CA LEU A 197 -9.58 35.77 -24.40
C LEU A 197 -10.70 35.69 -25.45
N ILE A 198 -10.33 35.69 -26.74
CA ILE A 198 -11.29 35.57 -27.84
C ILE A 198 -12.08 34.26 -27.75
N ALA A 199 -11.38 33.13 -27.55
CA ALA A 199 -12.03 31.83 -27.44
C ALA A 199 -13.00 31.75 -26.25
N ALA A 200 -12.65 32.37 -25.12
CA ALA A 200 -13.56 32.44 -23.98
C ALA A 200 -14.77 33.36 -24.24
N GLY A 201 -14.58 34.49 -24.92
CA GLY A 201 -15.69 35.35 -25.30
C GLY A 201 -16.62 34.73 -26.34
N ASP A 202 -16.11 33.90 -27.25
CA ASP A 202 -16.93 33.07 -28.16
C ASP A 202 -17.79 32.05 -27.39
N LEU A 203 -17.37 31.64 -26.19
CA LEU A 203 -18.15 30.83 -25.26
C LEU A 203 -19.10 31.65 -24.36
N GLY A 204 -19.10 32.98 -24.51
CA GLY A 204 -19.95 33.91 -23.77
C GLY A 204 -19.38 34.38 -22.43
N TYR A 205 -18.06 34.22 -22.21
CA TYR A 205 -17.41 34.75 -21.01
C TYR A 205 -17.02 36.22 -21.16
N LEU A 206 -17.10 36.94 -20.05
CA LEU A 206 -16.56 38.26 -19.84
C LEU A 206 -15.27 38.12 -19.01
N THR A 207 -14.15 38.56 -19.57
CA THR A 207 -12.86 38.48 -18.89
C THR A 207 -12.73 39.66 -17.94
N VAL A 208 -12.42 39.39 -16.67
CA VAL A 208 -12.25 40.39 -15.62
C VAL A 208 -10.82 40.36 -15.12
N LEU A 209 -10.10 41.43 -15.39
CA LEU A 209 -8.73 41.68 -14.96
C LEU A 209 -8.72 42.59 -13.73
N ASN A 210 -7.57 43.17 -13.37
CA ASN A 210 -7.44 44.11 -12.26
C ASN A 210 -6.76 45.42 -12.68
N ASP A 211 -7.14 46.51 -12.01
CA ASP A 211 -6.41 47.79 -12.09
C ASP A 211 -5.30 47.86 -11.05
N THR A 212 -5.50 47.22 -9.89
CA THR A 212 -4.53 47.16 -8.79
C THR A 212 -4.40 45.72 -8.30
N ASP A 213 -3.17 45.30 -8.01
CA ASP A 213 -2.86 43.98 -7.44
C ASP A 213 -2.31 44.18 -6.04
N SER A 214 -2.99 43.62 -5.03
CA SER A 214 -2.56 43.72 -3.63
C SER A 214 -1.22 43.01 -3.36
N GLN A 215 -0.84 42.05 -4.22
CA GLN A 215 0.33 41.17 -4.06
C GLN A 215 0.35 40.43 -2.73
N ASP A 216 -0.82 40.23 -2.13
CA ASP A 216 -0.99 39.61 -0.83
C ASP A 216 -0.48 38.16 -0.80
N TRP A 217 -0.55 37.44 -1.92
CA TRP A 217 0.01 36.11 -2.11
C TRP A 217 1.50 36.01 -1.74
N ALA A 218 2.27 37.09 -1.95
CA ALA A 218 3.71 37.15 -1.64
C ALA A 218 4.03 37.46 -0.15
N LEU A 219 3.01 37.68 0.68
CA LEU A 219 3.13 38.04 2.11
C LEU A 219 3.99 39.31 2.39
N PRO A 220 3.84 40.42 1.64
CA PRO A 220 4.74 41.58 1.75
C PRO A 220 4.53 42.46 3.00
N GLY A 221 3.52 42.17 3.82
CA GLY A 221 3.12 42.94 5.00
C GLY A 221 1.85 43.75 4.77
N VAL A 222 1.04 43.92 5.83
CA VAL A 222 -0.30 44.53 5.77
C VAL A 222 -0.29 45.93 5.15
N ASP A 223 0.63 46.81 5.54
CA ASP A 223 0.67 48.18 5.03
C ASP A 223 1.02 48.22 3.53
N ARG A 224 1.88 47.32 3.08
CA ARG A 224 2.27 47.21 1.67
C ARG A 224 1.12 46.69 0.80
N ILE A 225 0.35 45.72 1.32
CA ILE A 225 -0.86 45.21 0.67
C ILE A 225 -1.87 46.34 0.48
N ILE A 226 -2.11 47.15 1.53
CA ILE A 226 -3.02 48.30 1.46
C ILE A 226 -2.55 49.33 0.45
N GLU A 227 -1.26 49.67 0.46
CA GLU A 227 -0.66 50.60 -0.51
C GLU A 227 -0.87 50.11 -1.94
N ASN A 228 -0.52 48.85 -2.22
CA ASN A 228 -0.63 48.24 -3.54
C ASN A 228 -2.09 48.18 -4.05
N ALA A 229 -3.05 47.92 -3.15
CA ALA A 229 -4.47 47.84 -3.50
C ALA A 229 -5.17 49.21 -3.61
N THR A 230 -4.51 50.31 -3.23
CA THR A 230 -5.12 51.64 -3.23
C THR A 230 -5.06 52.24 -4.64
N PRO A 231 -6.20 52.54 -5.28
CA PRO A 231 -6.22 53.16 -6.61
C PRO A 231 -5.78 54.62 -6.60
N ASP A 232 -5.25 55.08 -7.73
CA ASP A 232 -4.78 56.46 -7.90
C ASP A 232 -5.93 57.47 -7.94
N GLY A 233 -5.83 58.48 -7.08
CA GLY A 233 -6.71 59.66 -7.08
C GLY A 233 -8.18 59.32 -6.78
N ALA A 234 -9.04 59.47 -7.78
CA ALA A 234 -10.47 59.18 -7.70
C ALA A 234 -10.91 58.07 -8.67
N SER A 235 -9.97 57.39 -9.32
CA SER A 235 -10.27 56.37 -10.31
C SER A 235 -11.07 55.22 -9.71
N GLY A 236 -12.00 54.65 -10.48
CA GLY A 236 -12.61 53.37 -10.15
C GLY A 236 -11.60 52.24 -10.37
N ALA A 237 -11.67 51.18 -9.57
CA ALA A 237 -10.70 50.09 -9.65
C ALA A 237 -11.27 48.71 -9.34
N ILE A 238 -10.85 47.72 -10.10
CA ILE A 238 -10.93 46.31 -9.72
C ILE A 238 -9.63 45.95 -8.98
N THR A 239 -9.75 45.57 -7.71
CA THR A 239 -8.61 45.23 -6.85
C THR A 239 -8.51 43.70 -6.74
N LEU A 240 -7.33 43.13 -7.01
CA LEU A 240 -7.04 41.69 -6.88
C LEU A 240 -6.53 41.33 -5.48
N TRP A 241 -7.14 40.31 -4.89
CA TRP A 241 -6.83 39.71 -3.59
C TRP A 241 -6.92 38.19 -3.70
N HIS A 242 -6.41 37.44 -2.71
CA HIS A 242 -6.49 35.98 -2.70
C HIS A 242 -7.15 35.47 -1.42
N ASP A 243 -8.11 34.55 -1.55
CA ASP A 243 -8.75 33.87 -0.41
C ASP A 243 -8.28 32.41 -0.25
N ALA A 244 -7.26 31.98 -1.00
CA ALA A 244 -6.58 30.69 -0.86
C ALA A 244 -5.07 30.80 -1.18
N GLY A 245 -4.40 29.71 -1.57
CA GLY A 245 -3.02 29.75 -2.05
C GLY A 245 -1.94 29.87 -0.95
N GLY A 246 -2.25 29.56 0.30
CA GLY A 246 -1.31 29.60 1.43
C GLY A 246 -1.87 30.34 2.63
N ASP A 247 -1.01 30.81 3.53
CA ASP A 247 -1.40 31.64 4.68
C ASP A 247 -1.95 33.01 4.22
N ARG A 248 -3.20 33.35 4.53
CA ARG A 248 -3.84 34.63 4.15
C ARG A 248 -4.08 35.58 5.33
N ALA A 249 -3.39 35.40 6.46
CA ALA A 249 -3.58 36.26 7.63
C ALA A 249 -3.35 37.75 7.33
N GLN A 250 -2.34 38.08 6.51
CA GLN A 250 -2.06 39.47 6.11
C GLN A 250 -3.16 40.04 5.21
N THR A 251 -3.73 39.23 4.31
CA THR A 251 -4.86 39.61 3.45
C THR A 251 -6.06 40.03 4.30
N VAL A 252 -6.44 39.19 5.26
CA VAL A 252 -7.59 39.44 6.15
C VAL A 252 -7.38 40.73 6.96
N ALA A 253 -6.19 40.93 7.53
CA ALA A 253 -5.86 42.12 8.29
C ALA A 253 -5.80 43.39 7.41
N ALA A 254 -5.35 43.27 6.16
CA ALA A 254 -5.33 44.37 5.21
C ALA A 254 -6.74 44.77 4.79
N LEU A 255 -7.62 43.82 4.47
CA LEU A 255 -9.02 44.10 4.12
C LEU A 255 -9.75 44.84 5.24
N ASP A 256 -9.57 44.41 6.49
CA ASP A 256 -10.24 44.99 7.66
C ASP A 256 -9.87 46.47 7.90
N ARG A 257 -8.70 46.90 7.40
CA ARG A 257 -8.25 48.29 7.41
C ARG A 257 -8.55 49.04 6.10
N PHE A 258 -8.41 48.37 4.96
CA PHE A 258 -8.57 48.95 3.63
C PHE A 258 -10.01 49.40 3.38
N ILE A 259 -11.00 48.55 3.71
CA ILE A 259 -12.41 48.83 3.45
C ILE A 259 -12.88 50.12 4.15
N PRO A 260 -12.71 50.29 5.48
CA PRO A 260 -13.13 51.53 6.15
C PRO A 260 -12.35 52.75 5.63
N MET A 261 -11.04 52.61 5.39
CA MET A 261 -10.21 53.68 4.83
C MET A 261 -10.75 54.18 3.48
N MET A 262 -11.13 53.27 2.58
CA MET A 262 -11.65 53.67 1.27
C MET A 262 -13.07 54.23 1.34
N LYS A 263 -13.91 53.72 2.26
CA LYS A 263 -15.22 54.34 2.54
C LYS A 263 -15.10 55.77 3.05
N GLU A 264 -14.17 56.04 3.97
CA GLU A 264 -13.87 57.40 4.47
C GLU A 264 -13.38 58.31 3.34
N ARG A 265 -12.61 57.77 2.39
CA ARG A 265 -12.20 58.48 1.17
C ARG A 265 -13.33 58.66 0.16
N GLY A 266 -14.55 58.18 0.43
CA GLY A 266 -15.74 58.36 -0.39
C GLY A 266 -15.90 57.35 -1.52
N TYR A 267 -15.25 56.19 -1.42
CA TYR A 267 -15.43 55.09 -2.37
C TYR A 267 -16.65 54.25 -2.01
N ARG A 268 -17.38 53.80 -3.04
CA ARG A 268 -18.40 52.75 -2.92
C ARG A 268 -17.84 51.41 -3.33
N PHE A 269 -18.30 50.35 -2.68
CA PHE A 269 -17.95 48.98 -3.01
C PHE A 269 -19.09 48.30 -3.77
N VAL A 270 -18.76 47.58 -4.83
CA VAL A 270 -19.69 46.89 -5.74
C VAL A 270 -19.13 45.55 -6.16
N THR A 271 -19.96 44.65 -6.71
CA THR A 271 -19.45 43.49 -7.45
C THR A 271 -18.97 43.89 -8.85
N ALA A 272 -18.27 42.99 -9.56
CA ALA A 272 -17.78 43.27 -10.90
C ALA A 272 -18.93 43.57 -11.88
N THR A 273 -20.02 42.80 -11.82
CA THR A 273 -21.20 43.03 -12.68
C THR A 273 -21.96 44.29 -12.30
N GLU A 274 -22.09 44.61 -11.01
CA GLU A 274 -22.70 45.88 -10.56
C GLU A 274 -21.89 47.08 -11.08
N GLY A 275 -20.56 47.00 -10.95
CA GLY A 275 -19.64 48.01 -11.48
C GLY A 275 -19.75 48.18 -13.00
N LEU A 276 -19.85 47.08 -13.74
CA LEU A 276 -20.07 47.09 -15.19
C LEU A 276 -21.41 47.74 -15.55
N ASN A 277 -22.49 47.40 -14.84
CA ASN A 277 -23.81 47.99 -15.08
C ASN A 277 -23.82 49.50 -14.82
N LEU A 278 -23.04 49.97 -13.85
CA LEU A 278 -22.84 51.40 -13.62
C LEU A 278 -22.05 52.06 -14.75
N ALA A 279 -21.07 51.36 -15.33
CA ALA A 279 -20.35 51.84 -16.52
C ALA A 279 -21.26 51.88 -17.77
N PHE A 280 -22.12 50.88 -17.98
CA PHE A 280 -23.13 50.89 -19.05
C PHE A 280 -24.09 52.06 -18.91
N ALA A 281 -24.60 52.29 -17.70
CA ALA A 281 -25.49 53.41 -17.42
C ALA A 281 -24.80 54.76 -17.67
N ALA A 282 -23.53 54.91 -17.26
CA ALA A 282 -22.74 56.12 -17.53
C ALA A 282 -22.47 56.34 -19.03
N ALA A 283 -22.34 55.26 -19.80
CA ALA A 283 -22.14 55.29 -21.24
C ALA A 283 -23.46 55.39 -22.04
N GLY A 284 -24.63 55.44 -21.39
CA GLY A 284 -25.93 55.51 -22.05
C GLY A 284 -26.32 54.22 -22.78
N VAL A 285 -25.75 53.07 -22.41
CA VAL A 285 -26.06 51.77 -22.99
C VAL A 285 -27.27 51.17 -22.29
N ASP A 286 -28.35 50.93 -23.04
CA ASP A 286 -29.58 50.29 -22.54
C ASP A 286 -29.43 48.76 -22.49
N HIS A 287 -28.50 48.31 -21.66
CA HIS A 287 -28.24 46.91 -21.38
C HIS A 287 -27.85 46.73 -19.91
N ARG A 288 -28.28 45.61 -19.31
CA ARG A 288 -27.86 45.19 -17.98
C ARG A 288 -27.28 43.79 -18.06
N ALA A 289 -26.05 43.63 -17.57
CA ALA A 289 -25.45 42.34 -17.31
C ALA A 289 -26.09 41.72 -16.06
N GLU A 290 -26.40 40.42 -16.13
CA GLU A 290 -26.92 39.66 -15.00
C GLU A 290 -25.79 38.88 -14.31
N SER A 291 -25.72 39.00 -12.98
CA SER A 291 -24.79 38.23 -12.16
C SER A 291 -25.34 36.83 -11.93
N GLY A 292 -25.01 35.90 -12.83
CA GLY A 292 -25.29 34.48 -12.65
C GLY A 292 -26.67 34.01 -13.14
N ALA A 293 -26.68 33.02 -14.02
CA ALA A 293 -27.89 32.38 -14.55
C ALA A 293 -28.25 31.11 -13.77
N ALA A 294 -29.53 30.78 -13.67
CA ALA A 294 -29.98 29.53 -13.07
C ALA A 294 -29.48 28.32 -13.87
N ALA A 295 -28.80 27.38 -13.21
CA ALA A 295 -28.31 26.17 -13.86
C ALA A 295 -29.46 25.26 -14.31
N THR A 296 -29.23 24.49 -15.38
CA THR A 296 -30.20 23.49 -15.82
C THR A 296 -30.17 22.24 -14.92
N ALA A 297 -31.24 21.44 -14.92
CA ALA A 297 -31.24 20.16 -14.20
C ALA A 297 -30.16 19.19 -14.71
N GLY A 298 -29.85 19.24 -16.02
CA GLY A 298 -28.80 18.44 -16.64
C GLY A 298 -27.41 18.83 -16.15
N ASP A 299 -27.11 20.13 -16.07
CA ASP A 299 -25.84 20.64 -15.55
C ASP A 299 -25.65 20.25 -14.08
N ARG A 300 -26.70 20.41 -13.26
CA ARG A 300 -26.67 19.98 -11.86
C ARG A 300 -26.38 18.49 -11.70
N TRP A 301 -26.90 17.64 -12.58
CA TRP A 301 -26.66 16.20 -12.50
C TRP A 301 -25.23 15.83 -12.91
N ARG A 302 -24.74 16.36 -14.04
CA ARG A 302 -23.36 16.14 -14.51
C ARG A 302 -22.34 16.67 -13.50
N GLY A 303 -22.55 17.87 -12.98
CA GLY A 303 -21.69 18.46 -11.97
C GLY A 303 -21.70 17.68 -10.66
N ARG A 304 -22.85 17.12 -10.24
CA ARG A 304 -22.87 16.21 -9.07
C ARG A 304 -21.94 15.01 -9.29
N MET A 305 -21.96 14.39 -10.46
CA MET A 305 -21.05 13.27 -10.75
C MET A 305 -19.58 13.69 -10.69
N LEU A 306 -19.23 14.88 -11.20
CA LEU A 306 -17.89 15.46 -11.10
C LEU A 306 -17.48 15.68 -9.63
N VAL A 307 -18.32 16.34 -8.83
CA VAL A 307 -18.08 16.58 -7.39
C VAL A 307 -17.91 15.26 -6.63
N TRP A 308 -18.76 14.27 -6.89
CA TRP A 308 -18.63 12.93 -6.30
C TRP A 308 -17.32 12.23 -6.69
N ALA A 309 -16.88 12.37 -7.95
CA ALA A 309 -15.65 11.77 -8.43
C ALA A 309 -14.41 12.40 -7.74
N VAL A 310 -14.33 13.73 -7.68
CA VAL A 310 -13.22 14.44 -7.01
C VAL A 310 -13.15 14.09 -5.53
N ARG A 311 -14.26 14.25 -4.80
CA ARG A 311 -14.30 13.95 -3.36
C ARG A 311 -14.07 12.47 -3.06
N GLY A 312 -14.60 11.58 -3.90
CA GLY A 312 -14.36 10.15 -3.77
C GLY A 312 -12.88 9.81 -3.96
N ALA A 313 -12.22 10.45 -4.91
CA ALA A 313 -10.80 10.28 -5.17
C ALA A 313 -9.92 10.79 -4.00
N ASP A 314 -10.22 11.97 -3.47
CA ASP A 314 -9.55 12.53 -2.29
C ASP A 314 -9.75 11.65 -1.05
N HIS A 315 -10.96 11.10 -0.86
CA HIS A 315 -11.24 10.18 0.24
C HIS A 315 -10.46 8.87 0.12
N VAL A 316 -10.39 8.29 -1.09
CA VAL A 316 -9.59 7.07 -1.34
C VAL A 316 -8.11 7.32 -1.04
N LEU A 317 -7.56 8.45 -1.47
CA LEU A 317 -6.18 8.80 -1.16
C LEU A 317 -5.96 8.99 0.35
N SER A 318 -6.90 9.63 1.05
CA SER A 318 -6.87 9.79 2.51
C SER A 318 -6.87 8.44 3.24
N VAL A 319 -7.73 7.51 2.81
CA VAL A 319 -7.76 6.13 3.34
C VAL A 319 -6.42 5.43 3.09
N PHE A 320 -5.84 5.58 1.91
CA PHE A 320 -4.51 5.02 1.62
C PHE A 320 -3.44 5.63 2.50
N GLY A 321 -3.47 6.93 2.76
CA GLY A 321 -2.56 7.60 3.71
C GLY A 321 -2.66 7.01 5.12
N ILE A 322 -3.89 6.82 5.63
CA ILE A 322 -4.12 6.17 6.93
C ILE A 322 -3.58 4.73 6.94
N LEU A 323 -3.89 3.95 5.90
CA LEU A 323 -3.40 2.58 5.76
C LEU A 323 -1.87 2.52 5.67
N PHE A 324 -1.24 3.47 5.00
CA PHE A 324 0.21 3.58 4.91
C PHE A 324 0.84 3.79 6.29
N VAL A 325 0.31 4.74 7.06
CA VAL A 325 0.76 4.98 8.45
C VAL A 325 0.56 3.72 9.29
N LEU A 326 -0.63 3.09 9.22
CA LEU A 326 -0.93 1.85 9.93
C LEU A 326 0.06 0.73 9.58
N VAL A 327 0.29 0.47 8.30
CA VAL A 327 1.22 -0.56 7.83
C VAL A 327 2.66 -0.22 8.26
N GLY A 328 3.06 1.05 8.21
CA GLY A 328 4.34 1.53 8.70
C GLY A 328 4.53 1.23 10.19
N VAL A 329 3.56 1.61 11.02
CA VAL A 329 3.57 1.35 12.47
C VAL A 329 3.59 -0.16 12.76
N LEU A 330 2.78 -0.95 12.07
CA LEU A 330 2.75 -2.41 12.25
C LEU A 330 4.08 -3.05 11.85
N THR A 331 4.70 -2.58 10.76
CA THR A 331 6.00 -3.08 10.30
C THR A 331 7.11 -2.73 11.30
N LEU A 332 7.21 -1.46 11.70
CA LEU A 332 8.20 -1.01 12.67
C LEU A 332 8.01 -1.69 14.03
N GLY A 333 6.76 -1.79 14.51
CA GLY A 333 6.40 -2.48 15.74
C GLY A 333 6.76 -3.96 15.69
N ARG A 334 6.44 -4.66 14.59
CA ARG A 334 6.86 -6.06 14.38
C ARG A 334 8.37 -6.18 14.45
N THR A 335 9.11 -5.36 13.71
CA THR A 335 10.58 -5.39 13.67
C THR A 335 11.19 -5.14 15.05
N ALA A 336 10.67 -4.19 15.81
CA ALA A 336 11.12 -3.91 17.17
C ALA A 336 10.90 -5.12 18.11
N VAL A 337 9.70 -5.69 18.10
CA VAL A 337 9.38 -6.91 18.88
C VAL A 337 10.26 -8.08 18.45
N LEU A 338 10.49 -8.23 17.14
CA LEU A 338 11.35 -9.27 16.56
C LEU A 338 12.78 -9.14 17.07
N PHE A 339 13.39 -7.95 16.99
CA PHE A 339 14.75 -7.71 17.49
C PHE A 339 14.87 -7.92 18.99
N LEU A 340 13.91 -7.45 19.78
CA LEU A 340 13.90 -7.61 21.22
C LEU A 340 13.86 -9.10 21.61
N LEU A 341 12.90 -9.85 21.07
CA LEU A 341 12.66 -11.23 21.45
C LEU A 341 13.70 -12.18 20.85
N ALA A 342 14.08 -12.00 19.58
CA ALA A 342 15.15 -12.78 18.97
C ALA A 342 16.51 -12.49 19.60
N GLY A 343 16.78 -11.23 19.96
CA GLY A 343 17.97 -10.83 20.70
C GLY A 343 18.03 -11.45 22.10
N ARG A 344 16.91 -11.42 22.84
CA ARG A 344 16.80 -12.10 24.16
C ARG A 344 17.02 -13.61 24.03
N HIS A 345 16.40 -14.24 23.02
CA HIS A 345 16.61 -15.65 22.74
C HIS A 345 18.08 -15.97 22.45
N ALA A 346 18.72 -15.22 21.54
CA ALA A 346 20.12 -15.42 21.17
C ALA A 346 21.08 -15.22 22.35
N ARG A 347 20.86 -14.18 23.18
CA ARG A 347 21.65 -13.96 24.41
C ARG A 347 21.52 -15.14 25.38
N ARG A 348 20.29 -15.65 25.58
CA ARG A 348 20.04 -16.77 26.47
C ARG A 348 20.68 -18.07 25.99
N ARG A 349 20.58 -18.37 24.69
CA ARG A 349 21.17 -19.59 24.08
C ARG A 349 22.70 -19.54 23.96
N ARG A 350 23.31 -18.34 23.99
CA ARG A 350 24.76 -18.14 23.89
C ARG A 350 25.43 -17.87 25.25
N ALA A 351 24.67 -17.89 26.34
CA ALA A 351 25.23 -17.76 27.68
C ALA A 351 26.14 -18.97 27.96
N ARG A 352 27.27 -18.76 28.65
CA ARG A 352 28.30 -19.79 28.86
C ARG A 352 27.78 -21.00 29.65
N ASP A 353 26.81 -20.77 30.51
CA ASP A 353 26.13 -21.73 31.38
C ASP A 353 24.90 -22.38 30.73
N TRP A 354 24.54 -21.98 29.52
CA TRP A 354 23.35 -22.52 28.87
C TRP A 354 23.59 -23.96 28.37
N THR A 355 22.72 -24.87 28.80
CA THR A 355 22.62 -26.24 28.31
C THR A 355 21.16 -26.69 28.29
N TRP A 356 20.84 -27.65 27.41
CA TRP A 356 19.56 -28.36 27.43
C TRP A 356 19.45 -29.36 28.58
N GLY A 357 20.58 -29.71 29.21
CA GLY A 357 20.69 -30.78 30.20
C GLY A 357 21.73 -31.83 29.78
N PRO A 358 21.71 -33.02 30.40
CA PRO A 358 22.60 -34.12 30.04
C PRO A 358 22.48 -34.51 28.55
N PRO A 359 23.55 -35.05 27.93
CA PRO A 359 23.47 -35.57 26.56
C PRO A 359 22.35 -36.59 26.40
N VAL A 360 21.51 -36.40 25.39
CA VAL A 360 20.49 -37.39 25.03
C VAL A 360 21.18 -38.51 24.26
N THR A 361 21.09 -39.74 24.77
CA THR A 361 21.69 -40.94 24.17
C THR A 361 20.64 -41.98 23.74
N ALA A 362 19.36 -41.70 23.93
CA ALA A 362 18.29 -42.58 23.50
C ALA A 362 18.27 -42.72 21.96
N PRO A 363 18.12 -43.92 21.40
CA PRO A 363 18.07 -44.13 19.96
C PRO A 363 16.91 -43.37 19.30
N VAL A 364 17.04 -43.09 18.00
CA VAL A 364 16.09 -42.29 17.23
C VAL A 364 15.60 -43.04 15.98
N SER A 365 14.33 -42.88 15.63
CA SER A 365 13.76 -43.33 14.36
C SER A 365 13.51 -42.13 13.44
N VAL A 366 14.20 -42.08 12.32
CA VAL A 366 14.09 -41.08 11.26
C VAL A 366 13.10 -41.58 10.20
N ILE A 367 12.04 -40.82 9.95
CA ILE A 367 10.98 -41.15 9.00
C ILE A 367 11.13 -40.29 7.75
N VAL A 368 11.27 -40.93 6.60
CA VAL A 368 11.42 -40.28 5.29
C VAL A 368 10.21 -40.66 4.42
N PRO A 369 9.17 -39.82 4.31
CA PRO A 369 8.09 -40.06 3.35
C PRO A 369 8.62 -39.79 1.94
N ALA A 370 8.41 -40.72 1.02
CA ALA A 370 8.90 -40.62 -0.35
C ALA A 370 7.78 -40.88 -1.36
N TYR A 371 7.65 -40.01 -2.37
CA TYR A 371 6.78 -40.22 -3.52
C TYR A 371 7.37 -39.57 -4.77
N ASN A 372 7.91 -40.40 -5.67
CA ASN A 372 8.58 -39.99 -6.89
C ASN A 372 9.74 -38.99 -6.66
N GLU A 373 10.71 -39.41 -5.85
CA GLU A 373 11.86 -38.61 -5.38
C GLU A 373 13.22 -39.15 -5.85
N LYS A 374 13.25 -39.87 -6.99
CA LYS A 374 14.48 -40.53 -7.49
C LYS A 374 15.73 -39.64 -7.56
N GLU A 375 15.56 -38.34 -7.81
CA GLU A 375 16.67 -37.39 -7.98
C GLU A 375 17.35 -36.99 -6.65
N GLY A 376 16.64 -37.06 -5.52
CA GLY A 376 17.12 -36.58 -4.22
C GLY A 376 17.29 -37.66 -3.15
N ILE A 377 16.51 -38.75 -3.24
CA ILE A 377 16.35 -39.72 -2.15
C ILE A 377 17.66 -40.38 -1.72
N ALA A 378 18.56 -40.68 -2.66
CA ALA A 378 19.82 -41.35 -2.36
C ALA A 378 20.75 -40.48 -1.50
N ALA A 379 20.85 -39.19 -1.80
CA ALA A 379 21.68 -38.25 -1.03
C ALA A 379 21.07 -38.01 0.36
N ALA A 380 19.75 -37.83 0.44
CA ALA A 380 19.02 -37.67 1.69
C ALA A 380 19.25 -38.87 2.63
N VAL A 381 18.96 -40.10 2.17
CA VAL A 381 19.09 -41.32 2.98
C VAL A 381 20.53 -41.55 3.43
N ARG A 382 21.53 -41.36 2.56
CA ARG A 382 22.94 -41.48 2.97
C ARG A 382 23.32 -40.49 4.08
N SER A 383 22.86 -39.24 3.99
CA SER A 383 23.16 -38.22 5.00
C SER A 383 22.55 -38.55 6.36
N LEU A 384 21.36 -39.14 6.38
CA LEU A 384 20.66 -39.52 7.61
C LEU A 384 21.28 -40.77 8.23
N ALA A 385 21.58 -41.79 7.42
CA ALA A 385 22.15 -43.05 7.87
C ALA A 385 23.58 -42.89 8.40
N GLY A 386 24.36 -41.96 7.84
CA GLY A 386 25.76 -41.70 8.19
C GLY A 386 25.98 -40.61 9.25
N GLY A 387 24.93 -40.15 9.94
CA GLY A 387 25.05 -39.11 10.98
C GLY A 387 25.86 -39.55 12.21
N ASP A 388 26.41 -38.59 12.96
CA ASP A 388 27.35 -38.81 14.07
C ASP A 388 26.70 -39.09 15.45
N TYR A 389 25.41 -39.46 15.46
CA TYR A 389 24.66 -39.62 16.71
C TYR A 389 24.96 -40.95 17.41
N SER A 390 25.63 -40.87 18.56
CA SER A 390 26.04 -42.03 19.36
C SER A 390 24.91 -42.93 19.89
N GLY A 391 23.69 -42.41 20.03
CA GLY A 391 22.54 -43.18 20.52
C GLY A 391 21.98 -44.20 19.51
N GLY A 392 22.43 -44.16 18.25
CA GLY A 392 21.94 -45.01 17.18
C GLY A 392 20.79 -44.38 16.39
N ILE A 393 20.83 -44.56 15.06
CA ILE A 393 19.87 -44.01 14.11
C ILE A 393 19.23 -45.16 13.35
N GLU A 394 17.91 -45.31 13.43
CA GLU A 394 17.10 -46.10 12.49
C GLU A 394 16.51 -45.16 11.43
N VAL A 395 16.65 -45.47 10.16
CA VAL A 395 15.99 -44.73 9.07
C VAL A 395 14.89 -45.61 8.46
N VAL A 396 13.66 -45.12 8.46
CA VAL A 396 12.49 -45.77 7.86
C VAL A 396 12.04 -44.91 6.69
N VAL A 397 12.31 -45.39 5.47
CA VAL A 397 11.83 -44.77 4.24
C VAL A 397 10.47 -45.36 3.90
N VAL A 398 9.44 -44.51 3.84
CA VAL A 398 8.07 -44.92 3.50
C VAL A 398 7.77 -44.47 2.08
N ASP A 399 7.85 -45.41 1.14
CA ASP A 399 7.49 -45.20 -0.26
C ASP A 399 5.97 -45.25 -0.42
N ASP A 400 5.37 -44.09 -0.73
CA ASP A 400 3.93 -43.88 -0.88
C ASP A 400 3.46 -44.18 -2.32
N GLY A 401 3.93 -45.30 -2.87
CA GLY A 401 3.56 -45.80 -4.19
C GLY A 401 4.26 -45.09 -5.33
N SER A 402 5.58 -44.92 -5.25
CA SER A 402 6.38 -44.28 -6.32
C SER A 402 6.37 -45.13 -7.60
N THR A 403 6.44 -44.46 -8.75
CA THR A 403 6.47 -45.07 -10.08
C THR A 403 7.80 -44.87 -10.81
N ASP A 404 8.76 -44.19 -10.18
CA ASP A 404 10.01 -43.74 -10.80
C ASP A 404 11.26 -44.48 -10.28
N GLY A 405 11.08 -45.59 -9.56
CA GLY A 405 12.16 -46.39 -8.98
C GLY A 405 12.72 -45.86 -7.65
N THR A 406 12.06 -44.87 -7.00
CA THR A 406 12.51 -44.30 -5.72
C THR A 406 12.84 -45.35 -4.66
N ALA A 407 11.96 -46.32 -4.41
CA ALA A 407 12.18 -47.38 -3.42
C ALA A 407 13.37 -48.29 -3.78
N ASP A 408 13.52 -48.61 -5.06
CA ASP A 408 14.57 -49.51 -5.56
C ASP A 408 15.95 -48.87 -5.42
N ILE A 409 16.04 -47.54 -5.63
CA ILE A 409 17.25 -46.76 -5.38
C ILE A 409 17.69 -46.87 -3.93
N VAL A 410 16.74 -46.80 -2.98
CA VAL A 410 17.05 -46.88 -1.54
C VAL A 410 17.47 -48.30 -1.16
N ASP A 411 16.77 -49.32 -1.64
CA ASP A 411 17.15 -50.73 -1.40
C ASP A 411 18.56 -51.04 -1.94
N ALA A 412 18.92 -50.47 -3.10
CA ALA A 412 20.24 -50.62 -3.69
C ALA A 412 21.38 -50.02 -2.85
N LEU A 413 21.10 -49.11 -1.89
CA LEU A 413 22.12 -48.52 -1.02
C LEU A 413 22.68 -49.53 0.00
N ARG A 414 21.94 -50.59 0.33
CA ARG A 414 22.34 -51.65 1.28
C ARG A 414 22.87 -51.13 2.63
N LEU A 415 22.25 -50.08 3.16
CA LEU A 415 22.64 -49.47 4.43
C LEU A 415 22.01 -50.25 5.60
N PRO A 416 22.80 -50.68 6.60
CA PRO A 416 22.35 -51.63 7.63
C PRO A 416 21.29 -51.07 8.58
N ASN A 417 21.22 -49.75 8.71
CA ASN A 417 20.28 -49.03 9.56
C ASN A 417 19.12 -48.39 8.78
N VAL A 418 18.93 -48.75 7.51
CA VAL A 418 17.84 -48.23 6.66
C VAL A 418 16.85 -49.35 6.35
N ARG A 419 15.56 -49.03 6.45
CA ARG A 419 14.45 -49.93 6.09
C ARG A 419 13.48 -49.22 5.16
N VAL A 420 13.17 -49.85 4.04
CA VAL A 420 12.17 -49.37 3.08
C VAL A 420 10.81 -50.04 3.33
N VAL A 421 9.75 -49.25 3.34
CA VAL A 421 8.36 -49.70 3.51
C VAL A 421 7.57 -49.18 2.31
N ARG A 422 7.05 -50.09 1.49
CA ARG A 422 6.21 -49.74 0.33
C ARG A 422 4.73 -49.80 0.72
N LYS A 423 3.94 -48.79 0.34
CA LYS A 423 2.49 -48.75 0.56
C LYS A 423 1.76 -48.11 -0.63
N PRO A 424 0.45 -48.36 -0.81
CA PRO A 424 -0.36 -47.61 -1.77
C PRO A 424 -0.37 -46.11 -1.45
N ASN A 425 -0.45 -45.26 -2.49
CA ASN A 425 -0.44 -43.80 -2.34
C ASN A 425 -1.60 -43.32 -1.46
N GLY A 426 -1.27 -42.68 -0.33
CA GLY A 426 -2.22 -42.08 0.60
C GLY A 426 -1.90 -40.62 0.92
N GLY A 427 -0.87 -40.05 0.29
CA GLY A 427 -0.35 -38.73 0.58
C GLY A 427 0.64 -38.70 1.74
N LYS A 428 1.38 -37.58 1.83
CA LYS A 428 2.43 -37.38 2.85
C LYS A 428 1.99 -37.67 4.29
N PRO A 429 0.81 -37.22 4.79
CA PRO A 429 0.38 -37.55 6.15
C PRO A 429 0.22 -39.06 6.39
N SER A 430 -0.31 -39.79 5.40
CA SER A 430 -0.46 -41.25 5.46
C SER A 430 0.91 -41.95 5.54
N ALA A 431 1.87 -41.52 4.73
CA ALA A 431 3.23 -42.05 4.76
C ALA A 431 3.94 -41.77 6.09
N LEU A 432 3.85 -40.53 6.60
CA LEU A 432 4.40 -40.14 7.89
C LEU A 432 3.82 -40.97 9.05
N ASN A 433 2.49 -41.11 9.12
CA ASN A 433 1.84 -41.91 10.16
C ASN A 433 2.22 -43.39 10.09
N THR A 434 2.37 -43.95 8.88
CA THR A 434 2.84 -45.33 8.69
C THR A 434 4.26 -45.49 9.23
N GLY A 435 5.15 -44.53 8.94
CA GLY A 435 6.50 -44.53 9.46
C GLY A 435 6.55 -44.41 10.98
N VAL A 436 5.74 -43.54 11.58
CA VAL A 436 5.64 -43.39 13.05
C VAL A 436 5.15 -44.68 13.71
N ALA A 437 4.19 -45.38 13.10
CA ALA A 437 3.67 -46.64 13.61
C ALA A 437 4.72 -47.77 13.54
N LEU A 438 5.60 -47.75 12.53
CA LEU A 438 6.65 -48.74 12.34
C LEU A 438 7.98 -48.40 13.02
N ALA A 439 8.13 -47.17 13.52
CA ALA A 439 9.31 -46.72 14.24
C ALA A 439 9.60 -47.60 15.47
N ARG A 440 10.87 -47.88 15.75
CA ARG A 440 11.26 -48.64 16.95
C ARG A 440 11.44 -47.76 18.18
N HIS A 441 11.78 -46.49 18.00
CA HIS A 441 12.22 -45.61 19.09
C HIS A 441 11.26 -44.46 19.40
N ASP A 442 11.28 -43.98 20.63
CA ASP A 442 10.35 -42.94 21.09
C ASP A 442 10.69 -41.53 20.61
N LEU A 443 11.94 -41.29 20.23
CA LEU A 443 12.33 -40.07 19.53
C LEU A 443 12.15 -40.27 18.03
N ILE A 444 11.31 -39.44 17.44
CA ILE A 444 10.97 -39.48 16.03
C ILE A 444 11.55 -38.26 15.35
N VAL A 445 12.28 -38.45 14.26
CA VAL A 445 12.69 -37.37 13.36
C VAL A 445 11.94 -37.51 12.06
N MET A 446 11.40 -36.42 11.53
CA MET A 446 10.74 -36.38 10.23
C MET A 446 11.51 -35.45 9.31
N VAL A 447 11.71 -35.91 8.08
CA VAL A 447 12.52 -35.24 7.07
C VAL A 447 11.94 -35.50 5.69
N ASP A 448 11.86 -34.49 4.84
CA ASP A 448 11.46 -34.64 3.44
C ASP A 448 12.55 -35.40 2.66
N GLY A 449 12.21 -36.30 1.74
CA GLY A 449 13.21 -37.16 1.08
C GLY A 449 14.08 -36.47 0.03
N ASP A 450 13.95 -35.15 -0.14
CA ASP A 450 14.88 -34.29 -0.87
C ASP A 450 15.88 -33.52 0.02
N THR A 451 15.85 -33.78 1.33
CA THR A 451 16.58 -32.98 2.32
C THR A 451 17.80 -33.72 2.88
N VAL A 452 18.95 -33.03 2.83
CA VAL A 452 20.26 -33.57 3.25
C VAL A 452 20.65 -32.98 4.61
N PHE A 453 20.94 -33.83 5.59
CA PHE A 453 21.32 -33.38 6.94
C PHE A 453 22.84 -33.15 7.04
N GLU A 454 23.25 -32.17 7.86
CA GLU A 454 24.65 -32.10 8.30
C GLU A 454 24.98 -33.29 9.21
N PRO A 455 26.24 -33.77 9.26
CA PRO A 455 26.60 -34.96 10.02
C PRO A 455 26.15 -34.96 11.49
N ASP A 456 26.14 -33.77 12.12
CA ASP A 456 25.75 -33.60 13.52
C ASP A 456 24.30 -33.13 13.72
N ALA A 457 23.51 -33.02 12.65
CA ALA A 457 22.17 -32.45 12.69
C ALA A 457 21.23 -33.29 13.58
N VAL A 458 21.27 -34.62 13.48
CA VAL A 458 20.43 -35.51 14.31
C VAL A 458 20.78 -35.36 15.79
N ARG A 459 22.07 -35.40 16.14
CA ARG A 459 22.56 -35.21 17.52
C ARG A 459 22.06 -33.89 18.11
N ARG A 460 22.18 -32.80 17.35
CA ARG A 460 21.72 -31.48 17.78
C ARG A 460 20.20 -31.42 17.91
N LEU A 461 19.47 -32.00 16.95
CA LEU A 461 18.01 -31.97 16.90
C LEU A 461 17.36 -32.70 18.08
N VAL A 462 17.97 -33.79 18.56
CA VAL A 462 17.42 -34.57 19.69
C VAL A 462 17.82 -34.04 21.06
N GLN A 463 18.92 -33.28 21.16
CA GLN A 463 19.42 -32.76 22.44
C GLN A 463 18.39 -31.96 23.26
N PRO A 464 17.49 -31.13 22.67
CA PRO A 464 16.45 -30.45 23.42
C PRO A 464 15.47 -31.36 24.17
N PHE A 465 15.38 -32.65 23.80
CA PHE A 465 14.58 -33.63 24.54
C PHE A 465 15.19 -34.04 25.90
N ALA A 466 16.32 -33.46 26.30
CA ALA A 466 16.74 -33.49 27.70
C ALA A 466 15.70 -32.80 28.62
N ASP A 467 14.96 -31.80 28.12
CA ASP A 467 13.80 -31.23 28.83
C ASP A 467 12.55 -32.11 28.57
N PRO A 468 11.96 -32.72 29.61
CA PRO A 468 10.78 -33.58 29.48
C PRO A 468 9.54 -32.83 28.98
N GLN A 469 9.49 -31.50 29.09
CA GLN A 469 8.37 -30.67 28.61
C GLN A 469 8.45 -30.37 27.11
N VAL A 470 9.57 -30.67 26.44
CA VAL A 470 9.72 -30.48 24.99
C VAL A 470 9.05 -31.62 24.25
N GLY A 471 8.00 -31.31 23.49
CA GLY A 471 7.27 -32.27 22.67
C GLY A 471 7.76 -32.29 21.22
N ALA A 472 8.29 -31.17 20.73
CA ALA A 472 8.84 -31.07 19.38
C ALA A 472 9.96 -30.03 19.25
N VAL A 473 10.82 -30.23 18.26
CA VAL A 473 11.99 -29.42 17.93
C VAL A 473 11.97 -29.10 16.45
N ALA A 474 12.01 -27.81 16.13
CA ALA A 474 12.25 -27.31 14.77
C ALA A 474 13.76 -27.13 14.55
N GLY A 475 14.31 -27.78 13.54
CA GLY A 475 15.67 -27.50 13.08
C GLY A 475 15.75 -26.30 12.13
N ASN A 476 16.95 -26.04 11.65
CA ASN A 476 17.31 -24.95 10.76
C ASN A 476 17.40 -25.42 9.29
N VAL A 477 16.39 -25.06 8.49
CA VAL A 477 16.37 -25.37 7.06
C VAL A 477 17.20 -24.35 6.28
N LYS A 478 18.09 -24.84 5.41
CA LYS A 478 18.94 -24.06 4.52
C LYS A 478 18.65 -24.41 3.05
N VAL A 479 18.77 -23.41 2.18
CA VAL A 479 18.65 -23.61 0.73
C VAL A 479 19.97 -24.13 0.17
N GLY A 480 19.96 -25.29 -0.48
CA GLY A 480 21.14 -25.90 -1.10
C GLY A 480 21.47 -25.33 -2.49
N ASN A 481 20.45 -25.13 -3.34
CA ASN A 481 20.60 -24.74 -4.75
C ASN A 481 20.53 -23.22 -4.99
N ARG A 482 21.49 -22.44 -4.46
CA ARG A 482 21.48 -20.96 -4.49
C ARG A 482 21.91 -20.31 -5.82
N ARG A 483 21.77 -21.00 -6.97
CA ARG A 483 22.26 -20.52 -8.28
C ARG A 483 21.33 -19.46 -8.90
N SER A 484 20.01 -19.67 -8.85
CA SER A 484 19.02 -18.77 -9.44
C SER A 484 18.70 -17.56 -8.53
N LEU A 485 18.18 -16.47 -9.11
CA LEU A 485 17.69 -15.32 -8.33
C LEU A 485 16.56 -15.72 -7.38
N ILE A 486 15.66 -16.60 -7.82
CA ILE A 486 14.56 -17.11 -7.00
C ILE A 486 15.09 -17.84 -5.75
N ALA A 487 16.08 -18.70 -5.92
CA ALA A 487 16.69 -19.41 -4.79
C ALA A 487 17.46 -18.48 -3.86
N LYS A 488 18.07 -17.40 -4.37
CA LYS A 488 18.72 -16.36 -3.55
C LYS A 488 17.69 -15.58 -2.72
N TRP A 489 16.56 -15.15 -3.32
CA TRP A 489 15.47 -14.50 -2.57
C TRP A 489 14.86 -15.43 -1.53
N GLN A 490 14.66 -16.70 -1.86
CA GLN A 490 14.18 -17.69 -0.90
C GLN A 490 15.18 -17.95 0.23
N HIS A 491 16.48 -17.92 -0.06
CA HIS A 491 17.50 -17.99 0.99
C HIS A 491 17.40 -16.80 1.96
N ILE A 492 17.26 -15.57 1.44
CA ILE A 492 17.03 -14.38 2.26
C ILE A 492 15.77 -14.55 3.12
N GLU A 493 14.68 -14.98 2.51
CA GLU A 493 13.42 -15.22 3.21
C GLU A 493 13.52 -16.32 4.27
N TYR A 494 14.28 -17.40 4.04
CA TYR A 494 14.46 -18.44 5.06
C TYR A 494 15.18 -17.91 6.30
N VAL A 495 16.18 -17.06 6.10
CA VAL A 495 16.94 -16.45 7.19
C VAL A 495 16.08 -15.42 7.94
N ILE A 496 15.37 -14.53 7.22
CA ILE A 496 14.58 -13.45 7.82
C ILE A 496 13.20 -13.94 8.27
N GLY A 497 12.41 -14.52 7.38
CA GLY A 497 11.01 -14.86 7.58
C GLY A 497 10.75 -16.17 8.31
N PHE A 498 11.75 -17.05 8.43
CA PHE A 498 11.60 -18.30 9.20
C PHE A 498 12.53 -18.36 10.41
N ASN A 499 13.85 -18.27 10.22
CA ASN A 499 14.77 -18.50 11.33
C ASN A 499 14.72 -17.39 12.39
N LEU A 500 14.67 -16.13 11.97
CA LEU A 500 14.52 -15.03 12.93
C LEU A 500 13.16 -15.09 13.65
N ASP A 501 12.07 -15.34 12.93
CA ASP A 501 10.72 -15.47 13.48
C ASP A 501 10.59 -16.65 14.46
N ARG A 502 11.25 -17.79 14.20
CA ARG A 502 11.27 -18.95 15.13
C ARG A 502 11.85 -18.59 16.50
N ARG A 503 12.87 -17.75 16.57
CA ARG A 503 13.44 -17.27 17.85
C ARG A 503 12.41 -16.47 18.65
N LEU A 504 11.62 -15.63 17.97
CA LEU A 504 10.50 -14.90 18.56
C LEU A 504 9.41 -15.87 19.04
N TYR A 505 8.99 -16.81 18.19
CA TYR A 505 7.90 -17.72 18.51
C TYR A 505 8.23 -18.69 19.66
N GLU A 506 9.48 -19.17 19.76
CA GLU A 506 9.93 -19.97 20.91
C GLU A 506 9.83 -19.15 22.20
N THR A 507 10.30 -17.90 22.17
CA THR A 507 10.28 -17.01 23.35
C THR A 507 8.86 -16.77 23.85
N LEU A 508 7.91 -16.62 22.93
CA LEU A 508 6.48 -16.44 23.25
C LEU A 508 5.74 -17.75 23.53
N ARG A 509 6.39 -18.90 23.32
CA ARG A 509 5.81 -20.26 23.36
C ARG A 509 4.58 -20.37 22.45
N CYS A 510 4.70 -19.92 21.22
CA CYS A 510 3.63 -19.95 20.22
C CYS A 510 4.10 -20.36 18.83
N MET A 511 5.10 -21.27 18.75
CA MET A 511 5.60 -21.82 17.49
C MET A 511 4.46 -22.34 16.62
N PRO A 512 4.26 -21.78 15.40
CA PRO A 512 3.17 -22.20 14.54
C PRO A 512 3.51 -23.46 13.75
N THR A 513 4.80 -23.66 13.41
CA THR A 513 5.22 -24.71 12.48
C THR A 513 6.60 -25.24 12.80
N VAL A 514 6.70 -26.56 12.99
CA VAL A 514 7.94 -27.34 12.87
C VAL A 514 8.08 -27.74 11.40
N PRO A 515 9.16 -27.36 10.69
CA PRO A 515 9.24 -27.60 9.25
C PRO A 515 9.33 -29.11 8.94
N GLY A 516 8.58 -29.57 7.93
CA GLY A 516 8.65 -30.97 7.46
C GLY A 516 10.05 -31.43 7.03
N ALA A 517 10.92 -30.50 6.64
CA ALA A 517 12.29 -30.80 6.23
C ALA A 517 13.24 -31.17 7.40
N ILE A 518 12.97 -30.74 8.63
CA ILE A 518 13.78 -31.08 9.81
C ILE A 518 12.98 -30.87 11.11
N GLY A 519 12.22 -31.90 11.49
CA GLY A 519 11.41 -31.89 12.70
C GLY A 519 11.74 -33.06 13.63
N GLY A 520 12.01 -32.78 14.90
CA GLY A 520 12.12 -33.78 15.96
C GLY A 520 10.85 -33.81 16.80
N PHE A 521 10.41 -34.99 17.23
CA PHE A 521 9.20 -35.17 18.02
C PHE A 521 9.35 -36.27 19.06
N ARG A 522 8.69 -36.11 20.22
CA ARG A 522 8.38 -37.24 21.08
C ARG A 522 7.20 -38.01 20.51
N ARG A 523 7.32 -39.34 20.43
CA ARG A 523 6.22 -40.23 20.02
C ARG A 523 4.97 -40.01 20.85
N GLN A 524 5.10 -39.86 22.18
CA GLN A 524 3.96 -39.58 23.06
C GLN A 524 3.24 -38.29 22.67
N ALA A 525 3.99 -37.24 22.34
CA ALA A 525 3.44 -35.95 21.95
C ALA A 525 2.68 -36.06 20.61
N LEU A 526 3.24 -36.76 19.61
CA LEU A 526 2.56 -37.06 18.34
C LEU A 526 1.27 -37.86 18.54
N ARG A 527 1.30 -38.90 19.39
CA ARG A 527 0.10 -39.69 19.70
C ARG A 527 -0.99 -38.84 20.32
N TYR A 528 -0.63 -37.94 21.25
CA TYR A 528 -1.58 -37.02 21.87
C TYR A 528 -2.16 -36.01 20.86
N ALA A 529 -1.35 -35.56 19.91
CA ALA A 529 -1.79 -34.66 18.84
C ALA A 529 -2.68 -35.34 17.77
N GLY A 530 -2.81 -36.68 17.80
CA GLY A 530 -3.56 -37.44 16.80
C GLY A 530 -2.77 -37.79 15.53
N GLY A 531 -1.44 -37.64 15.56
CA GLY A 531 -0.58 -37.84 14.40
C GLY A 531 -0.70 -36.75 13.33
N MET A 532 -0.23 -37.06 12.12
CA MET A 532 -0.29 -36.14 10.97
C MET A 532 -1.64 -36.28 10.28
N THR A 533 -2.49 -35.26 10.34
CA THR A 533 -3.81 -35.28 9.68
C THR A 533 -3.73 -34.78 8.24
N ASP A 534 -4.68 -35.21 7.40
CA ASP A 534 -4.86 -34.73 6.02
C ASP A 534 -5.96 -33.65 5.90
N ASP A 535 -6.42 -33.12 7.03
CA ASP A 535 -7.43 -32.05 7.10
C ASP A 535 -6.97 -30.74 6.46
N THR A 536 -5.65 -30.51 6.44
CA THR A 536 -5.02 -29.28 5.96
C THR A 536 -3.89 -29.58 4.97
N LEU A 537 -3.56 -28.62 4.11
CA LEU A 537 -2.42 -28.73 3.18
C LEU A 537 -1.04 -28.54 3.83
N ALA A 538 -1.02 -28.17 5.12
CA ALA A 538 0.17 -27.91 5.91
C ALA A 538 0.08 -28.75 7.18
N GLU A 539 0.27 -30.08 7.00
CA GLU A 539 0.18 -31.08 8.06
C GLU A 539 1.15 -30.77 9.23
N ASP A 540 2.29 -30.17 8.89
CA ASP A 540 3.35 -29.77 9.80
C ASP A 540 2.95 -28.60 10.71
N THR A 541 2.15 -27.67 10.19
CA THR A 541 1.61 -26.52 10.94
C THR A 541 0.46 -26.98 11.83
N ASP A 542 -0.43 -27.83 11.32
CA ASP A 542 -1.56 -28.40 12.06
C ASP A 542 -1.09 -29.19 13.30
N VAL A 543 -0.19 -30.17 13.11
CA VAL A 543 0.34 -30.96 14.23
C VAL A 543 1.07 -30.08 15.24
N THR A 544 1.81 -29.05 14.79
CA THR A 544 2.54 -28.15 15.69
C THR A 544 1.57 -27.33 16.55
N MET A 545 0.47 -26.85 15.97
CA MET A 545 -0.59 -26.17 16.72
C MET A 545 -1.30 -27.11 17.70
N ALA A 546 -1.55 -28.36 17.31
CA ALA A 546 -2.13 -29.37 18.20
C ALA A 546 -1.21 -29.65 19.41
N LEU A 547 0.11 -29.78 19.19
CA LEU A 547 1.12 -29.94 20.24
C LEU A 547 1.17 -28.75 21.20
N GLY A 548 1.19 -27.52 20.65
CA GLY A 548 1.18 -26.30 21.47
C GLY A 548 -0.09 -26.17 22.32
N ARG A 549 -1.26 -26.54 21.77
CA ARG A 549 -2.52 -26.58 22.51
C ARG A 549 -2.53 -27.62 23.62
N ALA A 550 -1.88 -28.76 23.40
CA ALA A 550 -1.68 -29.81 24.39
C ALA A 550 -0.74 -29.40 25.53
N GLY A 551 -0.08 -28.24 25.43
CA GLY A 551 0.81 -27.70 26.46
C GLY A 551 2.27 -28.13 26.32
N TRP A 552 2.63 -28.87 25.28
CA TRP A 552 4.02 -29.20 24.99
C TRP A 552 4.81 -27.94 24.59
N LYS A 553 6.09 -27.88 25.00
CA LYS A 553 7.02 -26.90 24.44
C LYS A 553 7.42 -27.35 23.04
N VAL A 554 7.32 -26.41 22.10
CA VAL A 554 7.90 -26.53 20.77
C VAL A 554 9.05 -25.53 20.70
N VAL A 555 10.26 -26.01 20.44
CA VAL A 555 11.49 -25.22 20.51
C VAL A 555 12.23 -25.21 19.18
N TYR A 556 13.11 -24.23 19.00
CA TYR A 556 13.97 -24.10 17.83
C TYR A 556 15.40 -24.45 18.20
N GLU A 557 16.05 -25.28 17.37
CA GLU A 557 17.47 -25.61 17.51
C GLU A 557 18.23 -25.10 16.28
N GLU A 558 18.82 -23.91 16.43
CA GLU A 558 19.47 -23.18 15.33
C GLU A 558 20.68 -23.91 14.73
N THR A 559 21.30 -24.81 15.50
CA THR A 559 22.50 -25.53 15.10
C THR A 559 22.20 -26.84 14.38
N ALA A 560 20.99 -27.40 14.49
CA ALA A 560 20.58 -28.59 13.75
C ALA A 560 20.21 -28.20 12.31
N ARG A 561 21.11 -28.41 11.35
CA ARG A 561 20.99 -27.87 9.99
C ARG A 561 20.65 -28.95 8.96
N ALA A 562 19.75 -28.60 8.05
CA ALA A 562 19.37 -29.44 6.92
C ALA A 562 19.27 -28.62 5.63
N TRP A 563 19.67 -29.19 4.51
CA TRP A 563 19.77 -28.56 3.20
C TRP A 563 18.69 -29.11 2.27
N THR A 564 17.81 -28.25 1.80
CA THR A 564 16.69 -28.60 0.91
C THR A 564 16.77 -27.85 -0.42
N GLU A 565 16.05 -28.37 -1.42
CA GLU A 565 15.97 -27.79 -2.75
C GLU A 565 14.87 -26.72 -2.82
N ALA A 566 15.26 -25.49 -3.15
CA ALA A 566 14.35 -24.38 -3.43
C ALA A 566 13.82 -24.45 -4.87
N PRO A 567 12.55 -24.05 -5.12
CA PRO A 567 12.03 -23.77 -6.45
C PRO A 567 12.97 -22.98 -7.36
N THR A 568 13.07 -23.39 -8.61
CA THR A 568 13.92 -22.73 -9.63
C THR A 568 13.12 -21.89 -10.62
N SER A 569 11.78 -21.96 -10.60
CA SER A 569 10.89 -21.15 -11.43
C SER A 569 9.74 -20.49 -10.66
N ILE A 570 9.19 -19.42 -11.21
CA ILE A 570 8.08 -18.65 -10.61
C ILE A 570 6.84 -19.54 -10.41
N GLY A 571 6.52 -20.40 -11.39
CA GLY A 571 5.35 -21.29 -11.29
C GLY A 571 5.49 -22.34 -10.17
N GLN A 572 6.71 -22.84 -9.93
CA GLN A 572 7.00 -23.72 -8.80
C GLN A 572 6.90 -22.96 -7.46
N LEU A 573 7.48 -21.77 -7.40
CA LEU A 573 7.40 -20.92 -6.21
C LEU A 573 5.95 -20.57 -5.88
N TRP A 574 5.14 -20.21 -6.87
CA TRP A 574 3.71 -19.92 -6.70
C TRP A 574 2.98 -21.08 -6.01
N LYS A 575 3.10 -22.30 -6.57
CA LYS A 575 2.46 -23.50 -6.02
C LYS A 575 2.88 -23.77 -4.57
N GLN A 576 4.17 -23.63 -4.29
CA GLN A 576 4.71 -23.80 -2.94
C GLN A 576 4.11 -22.78 -1.96
N ARG A 577 4.17 -21.48 -2.31
CA ARG A 577 3.75 -20.38 -1.43
C ARG A 577 2.25 -20.37 -1.21
N TYR A 578 1.50 -20.68 -2.26
CA TYR A 578 0.06 -20.82 -2.19
C TYR A 578 -0.33 -21.95 -1.23
N ARG A 579 0.30 -23.13 -1.37
CA ARG A 579 0.06 -24.26 -0.47
C ARG A 579 0.36 -23.91 0.98
N TRP A 580 1.48 -23.23 1.25
CA TRP A 580 1.87 -22.84 2.61
C TRP A 580 0.92 -21.80 3.20
N SER A 581 0.61 -20.75 2.45
CA SER A 581 -0.30 -19.68 2.93
C SER A 581 -1.70 -20.22 3.18
N TYR A 582 -2.24 -20.98 2.22
CA TYR A 582 -3.58 -21.57 2.34
C TYR A 582 -3.64 -22.64 3.43
N GLY A 583 -2.67 -23.55 3.48
CA GLY A 583 -2.59 -24.59 4.51
C GLY A 583 -2.45 -24.02 5.92
N THR A 584 -1.67 -22.95 6.09
CA THR A 584 -1.57 -22.22 7.37
C THR A 584 -2.93 -21.65 7.78
N MET A 585 -3.67 -21.02 6.86
CA MET A 585 -5.02 -20.53 7.15
C MET A 585 -6.01 -21.64 7.47
N GLN A 586 -5.90 -22.81 6.85
CA GLN A 586 -6.70 -23.99 7.20
C GLN A 586 -6.41 -24.46 8.63
N ALA A 587 -5.13 -24.53 9.03
CA ALA A 587 -4.73 -24.87 10.40
C ALA A 587 -5.23 -23.82 11.40
N MET A 588 -5.04 -22.53 11.12
CA MET A 588 -5.60 -21.43 11.93
C MET A 588 -7.11 -21.59 12.13
N TRP A 589 -7.84 -21.88 11.05
CA TRP A 589 -9.27 -22.11 11.10
C TRP A 589 -9.62 -23.35 11.93
N LYS A 590 -8.96 -24.49 11.72
CA LYS A 590 -9.16 -25.73 12.48
C LYS A 590 -9.00 -25.49 13.99
N HIS A 591 -8.00 -24.71 14.39
CA HIS A 591 -7.71 -24.46 15.79
C HIS A 591 -8.38 -23.23 16.42
N ARG A 592 -9.13 -22.41 15.65
CA ARG A 592 -9.68 -21.11 16.07
C ARG A 592 -10.49 -21.13 17.37
N ARG A 593 -11.28 -22.18 17.60
CA ARG A 593 -12.18 -22.27 18.78
C ARG A 593 -11.42 -22.32 20.10
N SER A 594 -10.16 -22.76 20.08
CA SER A 594 -9.33 -22.82 21.29
C SER A 594 -8.87 -21.48 21.81
N VAL A 595 -9.16 -20.38 21.10
CA VAL A 595 -8.95 -19.03 21.65
C VAL A 595 -9.70 -18.83 22.98
N PHE A 596 -10.83 -19.51 23.14
CA PHE A 596 -11.70 -19.49 24.32
C PHE A 596 -11.32 -20.51 25.40
N ASP A 597 -10.36 -21.40 25.12
CA ASP A 597 -9.91 -22.38 26.10
C ASP A 597 -9.22 -21.70 27.29
N ARG A 598 -9.34 -22.31 28.47
CA ARG A 598 -8.57 -21.92 29.66
C ARG A 598 -7.19 -22.61 29.65
N GLY A 599 -6.28 -22.11 30.48
CA GLY A 599 -4.97 -22.75 30.67
C GLY A 599 -4.00 -22.61 29.49
N ALA A 600 -3.17 -23.64 29.28
CA ALA A 600 -2.09 -23.61 28.29
C ALA A 600 -2.61 -23.52 26.84
N SER A 601 -3.67 -24.28 26.50
CA SER A 601 -4.30 -24.28 25.18
C SER A 601 -4.68 -22.86 24.73
N GLY A 602 -5.50 -22.16 25.52
CA GLY A 602 -5.95 -20.83 25.12
C GLY A 602 -4.84 -19.77 25.11
N ARG A 603 -3.84 -19.86 26.00
CA ARG A 603 -2.67 -18.95 25.95
C ARG A 603 -1.85 -19.15 24.69
N PHE A 604 -1.59 -20.40 24.30
CA PHE A 604 -0.91 -20.72 23.04
C PHE A 604 -1.72 -20.19 21.85
N THR A 605 -3.00 -20.57 21.76
CA THR A 605 -3.85 -20.22 20.62
C THR A 605 -4.04 -18.71 20.47
N ARG A 606 -4.30 -17.97 21.56
CA ARG A 606 -4.41 -16.50 21.51
C ARG A 606 -3.14 -15.85 20.95
N ARG A 607 -1.95 -16.26 21.42
CA ARG A 607 -0.68 -15.71 20.92
C ARG A 607 -0.39 -16.13 19.48
N CYS A 608 -0.48 -17.42 19.19
CA CYS A 608 -0.17 -17.97 17.88
C CYS A 608 -1.08 -17.38 16.80
N LEU A 609 -2.40 -17.39 17.02
CA LEU A 609 -3.35 -16.83 16.06
C LEU A 609 -3.28 -15.31 15.97
N PHE A 610 -3.01 -14.59 17.07
CA PHE A 610 -2.81 -13.14 17.01
C PHE A 610 -1.64 -12.79 16.08
N PHE A 611 -0.48 -13.42 16.26
CA PHE A 611 0.70 -13.15 15.43
C PHE A 611 0.49 -13.58 13.97
N LEU A 612 -0.09 -14.76 13.72
CA LEU A 612 -0.35 -15.22 12.35
C LEU A 612 -1.41 -14.36 11.65
N SER A 613 -2.50 -14.02 12.32
CA SER A 613 -3.53 -13.16 11.73
C SER A 613 -2.99 -11.76 11.44
N LEU A 614 -2.27 -11.15 12.38
CA LEU A 614 -1.78 -9.77 12.23
C LEU A 614 -0.61 -9.68 11.26
N PHE A 615 0.43 -10.50 11.43
CA PHE A 615 1.68 -10.38 10.67
C PHE A 615 1.82 -11.40 9.53
N GLY A 616 1.14 -12.53 9.62
CA GLY A 616 1.15 -13.56 8.57
C GLY A 616 0.08 -13.37 7.50
N VAL A 617 -1.04 -12.70 7.81
CA VAL A 617 -2.17 -12.50 6.89
C VAL A 617 -2.47 -11.03 6.66
N LEU A 618 -2.84 -10.27 7.70
CA LEU A 618 -3.34 -8.89 7.54
C LEU A 618 -2.25 -7.94 7.02
N LEU A 619 -1.06 -7.94 7.62
CA LEU A 619 0.03 -7.05 7.18
C LEU A 619 0.43 -7.29 5.71
N PRO A 620 0.67 -8.53 5.22
CA PRO A 620 0.91 -8.78 3.80
C PRO A 620 -0.23 -8.39 2.86
N LEU A 621 -1.50 -8.46 3.31
CA LEU A 621 -2.65 -8.02 2.52
C LEU A 621 -2.73 -6.49 2.39
N LEU A 622 -2.30 -5.76 3.42
CA LEU A 622 -2.31 -4.29 3.42
C LEU A 622 -1.04 -3.69 2.80
N ALA A 623 0.08 -4.41 2.81
CA ALA A 623 1.37 -3.96 2.29
C ALA A 623 1.38 -3.41 0.84
N PRO A 624 0.52 -3.85 -0.11
CA PRO A 624 0.45 -3.24 -1.44
C PRO A 624 0.20 -1.72 -1.43
N VAL A 625 -0.43 -1.17 -0.37
CA VAL A 625 -0.67 0.28 -0.25
C VAL A 625 0.63 1.08 -0.27
N ILE A 626 1.73 0.53 0.29
CA ILE A 626 3.04 1.18 0.28
C ILE A 626 3.53 1.37 -1.15
N ASP A 627 3.41 0.33 -1.98
CA ASP A 627 3.93 0.37 -3.34
C ASP A 627 3.06 1.24 -4.25
N LEU A 628 1.74 1.21 -4.05
CA LEU A 628 0.80 2.08 -4.75
C LEU A 628 1.06 3.56 -4.44
N LEU A 629 1.21 3.92 -3.17
CA LEU A 629 1.52 5.30 -2.79
C LEU A 629 2.94 5.72 -3.16
N ALA A 630 3.92 4.82 -3.11
CA ALA A 630 5.27 5.13 -3.57
C ALA A 630 5.29 5.45 -5.08
N LEU A 631 4.58 4.66 -5.88
CA LEU A 631 4.45 4.92 -7.32
C LEU A 631 3.66 6.21 -7.58
N TYR A 632 2.49 6.35 -6.96
CA TYR A 632 1.65 7.54 -7.10
C TYR A 632 2.37 8.82 -6.67
N GLY A 633 3.03 8.79 -5.51
CA GLY A 633 3.72 9.94 -4.95
C GLY A 633 4.98 10.36 -5.72
N LEU A 634 5.64 9.45 -6.44
CA LEU A 634 6.76 9.79 -7.31
C LEU A 634 6.35 10.69 -8.49
N PHE A 635 5.10 10.58 -8.95
CA PHE A 635 4.60 11.32 -10.10
C PHE A 635 3.72 12.51 -9.70
N PHE A 636 2.90 12.35 -8.65
CA PHE A 636 1.79 13.27 -8.35
C PHE A 636 1.82 13.89 -6.96
N LEU A 637 2.73 13.47 -6.06
CA LEU A 637 2.91 14.09 -4.74
C LEU A 637 4.34 14.65 -4.64
N ASP A 638 4.76 15.03 -3.44
CA ASP A 638 6.14 15.42 -3.18
C ASP A 638 7.09 14.24 -3.46
N ARG A 639 7.85 14.37 -4.54
CA ARG A 639 8.79 13.35 -5.02
C ARG A 639 9.90 13.08 -3.99
N THR A 640 10.36 14.12 -3.30
CA THR A 640 11.46 14.03 -2.34
C THR A 640 11.02 13.32 -1.06
N ALA A 641 9.87 13.70 -0.51
CA ALA A 641 9.28 13.06 0.65
C ALA A 641 8.93 11.60 0.36
N THR A 642 8.36 11.32 -0.82
CA THR A 642 8.02 9.96 -1.25
C THR A 642 9.27 9.09 -1.39
N ALA A 643 10.31 9.58 -2.06
CA ALA A 643 11.57 8.86 -2.23
C ALA A 643 12.24 8.60 -0.87
N LEU A 644 12.27 9.59 0.02
CA LEU A 644 12.83 9.44 1.36
C LEU A 644 12.08 8.38 2.18
N ALA A 645 10.74 8.43 2.19
CA ALA A 645 9.92 7.46 2.90
C ALA A 645 10.16 6.02 2.40
N TRP A 646 10.28 5.85 1.08
CA TRP A 646 10.59 4.57 0.46
C TRP A 646 12.00 4.07 0.82
N LEU A 647 13.01 4.96 0.79
CA LEU A 647 14.38 4.64 1.20
C LEU A 647 14.49 4.24 2.68
N VAL A 648 13.75 4.92 3.57
CA VAL A 648 13.67 4.54 4.99
C VAL A 648 13.12 3.12 5.15
N MET A 649 12.06 2.78 4.42
CA MET A 649 11.50 1.42 4.44
C MET A 649 12.50 0.37 3.95
N LEU A 650 13.23 0.64 2.86
CA LEU A 650 14.32 -0.23 2.41
C LEU A 650 15.43 -0.36 3.44
N GLY A 651 15.79 0.74 4.12
CA GLY A 651 16.76 0.76 5.20
C GLY A 651 16.35 -0.17 6.35
N VAL A 652 15.10 -0.09 6.80
CA VAL A 652 14.56 -0.98 7.86
C VAL A 652 14.63 -2.45 7.44
N GLN A 653 14.27 -2.76 6.19
CA GLN A 653 14.37 -4.13 5.67
C GLN A 653 15.82 -4.62 5.61
N LEU A 654 16.75 -3.77 5.15
CA LEU A 654 18.16 -4.10 5.07
C LEU A 654 18.77 -4.34 6.45
N VAL A 655 18.47 -3.48 7.43
CA VAL A 655 18.92 -3.66 8.82
C VAL A 655 18.38 -4.97 9.39
N THR A 656 17.11 -5.28 9.15
CA THR A 656 16.49 -6.55 9.56
C THR A 656 17.19 -7.75 8.93
N ALA A 657 17.49 -7.67 7.64
CA ALA A 657 18.23 -8.70 6.92
C ALA A 657 19.64 -8.90 7.49
N VAL A 658 20.38 -7.82 7.71
CA VAL A 658 21.75 -7.87 8.26
C VAL A 658 21.75 -8.50 9.65
N VAL A 659 20.84 -8.11 10.54
CA VAL A 659 20.71 -8.68 11.88
C VAL A 659 20.39 -10.19 11.79
N ALA A 660 19.42 -10.58 10.96
CA ALA A 660 19.05 -11.99 10.77
C ALA A 660 20.24 -12.83 10.30
N PHE A 661 20.96 -12.35 9.28
CA PHE A 661 22.12 -13.03 8.71
C PHE A 661 23.27 -13.15 9.71
N ARG A 662 23.53 -12.10 10.51
CA ARG A 662 24.54 -12.13 11.58
C ARG A 662 24.17 -13.13 12.67
N LEU A 663 22.90 -13.20 13.05
CA LEU A 663 22.42 -14.17 14.04
C LEU A 663 22.59 -15.62 13.55
N ASP A 664 22.33 -15.87 12.27
CA ASP A 664 22.46 -17.19 11.64
C ASP A 664 23.86 -17.54 11.12
N ARG A 665 24.82 -16.61 11.24
CA ARG A 665 26.19 -16.71 10.70
C ARG A 665 26.23 -16.96 9.18
N GLU A 666 25.32 -16.35 8.44
CA GLU A 666 25.29 -16.41 6.98
C GLU A 666 26.09 -15.27 6.35
N LYS A 667 26.61 -15.49 5.13
CA LYS A 667 27.36 -14.47 4.40
C LYS A 667 26.43 -13.37 3.91
N LEU A 668 26.76 -12.10 4.20
CA LEU A 668 25.97 -10.93 3.80
C LEU A 668 25.97 -10.67 2.28
N GLY A 669 26.90 -11.28 1.53
CA GLY A 669 27.06 -11.02 0.11
C GLY A 669 25.80 -11.27 -0.73
N VAL A 670 24.86 -12.10 -0.30
CA VAL A 670 23.59 -12.29 -1.05
C VAL A 670 22.64 -11.09 -0.93
N LEU A 671 22.81 -10.21 0.06
CA LEU A 671 21.87 -9.11 0.32
C LEU A 671 21.82 -8.05 -0.79
N TRP A 672 22.75 -8.05 -1.75
CA TRP A 672 22.66 -7.17 -2.92
C TRP A 672 21.41 -7.45 -3.78
N VAL A 673 20.83 -8.65 -3.72
CA VAL A 673 19.56 -8.95 -4.43
C VAL A 673 18.31 -8.52 -3.66
N LEU A 674 18.45 -8.01 -2.43
CA LEU A 674 17.32 -7.60 -1.57
C LEU A 674 16.50 -6.43 -2.18
N PRO A 675 17.11 -5.38 -2.78
CA PRO A 675 16.33 -4.34 -3.47
C PRO A 675 15.56 -4.91 -4.68
N LEU A 676 16.12 -5.87 -5.41
CA LEU A 676 15.45 -6.52 -6.54
C LEU A 676 14.23 -7.34 -6.11
N GLN A 677 14.22 -7.82 -4.86
CA GLN A 677 13.10 -8.57 -4.29
C GLN A 677 11.81 -7.74 -4.26
N GLN A 678 11.91 -6.41 -4.18
CA GLN A 678 10.78 -5.49 -4.06
C GLN A 678 9.91 -5.43 -5.31
N PHE A 679 10.50 -5.66 -6.49
CA PHE A 679 9.85 -5.50 -7.79
C PHE A 679 9.20 -6.78 -8.31
N VAL A 680 9.75 -7.96 -7.97
CA VAL A 680 9.27 -9.24 -8.51
C VAL A 680 8.75 -10.14 -7.40
N TYR A 681 9.62 -10.53 -6.47
CA TYR A 681 9.29 -11.54 -5.45
C TYR A 681 8.19 -11.07 -4.50
N ARG A 682 8.24 -9.82 -4.05
CA ARG A 682 7.24 -9.26 -3.15
C ARG A 682 5.86 -9.16 -3.81
N GLN A 683 5.81 -8.71 -5.06
CA GLN A 683 4.56 -8.62 -5.84
C GLN A 683 3.93 -10.01 -6.03
N LEU A 684 4.77 -11.02 -6.32
CA LEU A 684 4.35 -12.41 -6.36
C LEU A 684 3.75 -12.88 -5.02
N MET A 685 4.35 -12.51 -3.88
CA MET A 685 3.82 -12.87 -2.55
C MET A 685 2.46 -12.22 -2.27
N TYR A 686 2.25 -10.96 -2.67
CA TYR A 686 0.95 -10.29 -2.52
C TYR A 686 -0.15 -11.03 -3.27
N LEU A 687 0.09 -11.37 -4.54
CA LEU A 687 -0.90 -12.07 -5.36
C LEU A 687 -1.21 -13.47 -4.83
N VAL A 688 -0.18 -14.19 -4.35
CA VAL A 688 -0.36 -15.50 -3.71
C VAL A 688 -1.19 -15.38 -2.43
N MET A 689 -0.93 -14.37 -1.59
CA MET A 689 -1.68 -14.14 -0.36
C MET A 689 -3.15 -13.80 -0.65
N ILE A 690 -3.41 -12.89 -1.59
CA ILE A 690 -4.77 -12.54 -2.03
C ILE A 690 -5.49 -13.80 -2.52
N GLN A 691 -4.86 -14.60 -3.40
CA GLN A 691 -5.45 -15.84 -3.88
C GLN A 691 -5.78 -16.80 -2.72
N ALA A 692 -4.84 -17.00 -1.80
CA ALA A 692 -5.02 -17.91 -0.67
C ALA A 692 -6.17 -17.47 0.25
N VAL A 693 -6.31 -16.16 0.50
CA VAL A 693 -7.39 -15.59 1.33
C VAL A 693 -8.74 -15.73 0.63
N VAL A 694 -8.82 -15.45 -0.67
CA VAL A 694 -10.05 -15.65 -1.46
C VAL A 694 -10.46 -17.13 -1.44
N THR A 695 -9.52 -18.07 -1.59
CA THR A 695 -9.82 -19.51 -1.47
C THR A 695 -10.28 -19.87 -0.05
N ALA A 696 -9.67 -19.30 0.99
CA ALA A 696 -10.07 -19.53 2.39
C ALA A 696 -11.48 -19.05 2.68
N LEU A 697 -11.86 -17.87 2.19
CA LEU A 697 -13.20 -17.31 2.36
C LEU A 697 -14.26 -18.11 1.56
N THR A 698 -13.88 -18.68 0.42
CA THR A 698 -14.79 -19.45 -0.45
C THR A 698 -14.85 -20.96 -0.12
N GLY A 699 -13.96 -21.45 0.74
CA GLY A 699 -13.95 -22.84 1.23
C GLY A 699 -13.44 -23.90 0.23
N GLY A 700 -12.64 -23.51 -0.77
CA GLY A 700 -12.15 -24.41 -1.80
C GLY A 700 -11.09 -25.41 -1.30
N ARG A 701 -11.23 -26.72 -1.55
CA ARG A 701 -10.25 -27.75 -1.13
C ARG A 701 -9.28 -28.09 -2.27
N LEU A 702 -7.99 -28.21 -1.98
CA LEU A 702 -6.97 -28.68 -2.92
C LEU A 702 -6.30 -29.96 -2.42
N GLY A 703 -5.78 -30.77 -3.34
CA GLY A 703 -4.92 -31.92 -3.03
C GLY A 703 -3.43 -31.55 -3.04
N TRP A 704 -2.59 -32.51 -2.67
CA TRP A 704 -1.12 -32.41 -2.67
C TRP A 704 -0.58 -32.06 -4.07
N GLN A 705 0.28 -31.06 -4.18
CA GLN A 705 0.85 -30.56 -5.45
C GLN A 705 2.37 -30.79 -5.52
N LYS A 706 2.84 -31.32 -6.65
CA LYS A 706 4.25 -31.68 -6.92
C LYS A 706 5.11 -30.48 -7.35
N LEU A 707 6.37 -30.47 -6.91
CA LEU A 707 7.46 -29.63 -7.45
C LEU A 707 8.40 -30.52 -8.29
N ARG A 708 8.94 -30.01 -9.41
CA ARG A 708 10.00 -30.73 -10.17
C ARG A 708 11.33 -30.48 -9.48
N ARG A 709 12.04 -31.55 -9.14
CA ARG A 709 13.33 -31.54 -8.42
C ARG A 709 14.51 -31.70 -9.37
N THR A 710 15.65 -31.12 -9.03
CA THR A 710 16.93 -31.22 -9.76
C THR A 710 18.00 -31.97 -8.97
N GLY A 711 17.76 -32.30 -7.69
CA GLY A 711 18.73 -32.98 -6.82
C GLY A 711 19.75 -32.04 -6.17
N LEU A 712 20.36 -32.48 -5.07
CA LEU A 712 21.44 -31.77 -4.34
C LEU A 712 22.71 -32.63 -4.33
N GLU A 713 23.88 -32.02 -4.53
CA GLU A 713 25.18 -32.69 -4.36
C GLU A 713 25.51 -32.90 -2.88
N PRO A 714 26.29 -33.95 -2.51
CA PRO A 714 26.70 -34.20 -1.13
C PRO A 714 27.48 -33.00 -0.56
N VAL A 715 27.12 -32.54 0.64
CA VAL A 715 27.82 -31.45 1.32
C VAL A 715 29.23 -31.92 1.70
N ALA A 716 30.26 -31.42 1.02
CA ALA A 716 31.64 -31.61 1.44
C ALA A 716 31.84 -31.03 2.85
N SER A 717 32.42 -31.80 3.76
CA SER A 717 32.75 -31.37 5.12
C SER A 717 33.58 -30.09 5.05
N ARG A 718 33.03 -28.97 5.53
CA ARG A 718 33.81 -27.76 5.75
C ARG A 718 34.65 -27.94 7.01
N THR A 719 35.85 -28.47 6.85
CA THR A 719 36.95 -28.20 7.77
C THR A 719 37.51 -26.82 7.40
N GLY A 720 37.35 -25.84 8.31
CA GLY A 720 37.78 -24.45 8.12
C GLY A 720 36.89 -23.46 8.87
#